data_AF-A0A9W8V5G3-F1
#
_entry.id   AF-A0A9W8V5G3-F1
#
_cell.length_a   1.000
_cell.length_b   1.000
_cell.length_c   1.000
_cell.angle_alpha   90.00
_cell.angle_beta   90.00
_cell.angle_gamma   90.00
#
_symmetry.space_group_name_H-M   'P 1'
#
loop_
_entity.id
_entity.type
_entity.pdbx_description
1 polymer ?
#
loop_
_entity_poly.entity_id
_entity_poly.type
_entity_poly.pdbx_seq_one_letter_code
_entity_poly.pdbx_strand_id
1 'polypeptide(L)'
;MRLPFQRRGPSARQSHGLGSILGPSLVALAALAPFSHAITFNPVPSPNLDFSKLGRIGVVGDFDGISLYEYEGQNERPRSANGSESLLAPMPNGAFASIVATDASIRAMCTFKLSNGVMQGVVIGGNFTSLDGTQSKAVALFNPNTTEITPLDGLEGEVNALLCDEERDTVYVGGNFKGANSTNAIAWVGTDGWTNLPFAGFNGPVKAITKASNGHIIFGGTFTGLGNSSTPNASNTQVINLSTAKLSDQNGASGTEPKDIVCPGASSSSWLLQNNSPGYWEADFSFGFAPTKLRLRNAQGDHGTKTFRFLAYPIDGIMNLTYVDPDSGNNVTCTSECPLRNDAEYQEFTFVNRVGMNKFRIAISEWYGNGGGLAGIELFQSDIYSYAVSAFNEPTCGGIQFPASASHTGPWKVAPSLESSSDYLEAELTRDYDPDEVFVTFYPNIEESGNYSVNLYTPGCQADGTCLTRGRVNITGIMSTGSDEESNFTTTLYQTNNFDKYDQIYFGYIEKNSDSFKPSVTIRPLAGQDVDALTIVAQRVGFTLINSTGGLNGLFDFDPEVAVINTSSLTNSPINKLGASFDRASGVTTLITDDNVTYVGGNFTSKDHDNILAIIENDDVKEPGGGLNGEVFAMYLNDTQLYVGGDFSNTQTGPVKGLDNVAVYDTKEDKWSALGAGVDGPVEHAVPLTINITQDTPEVVIAFTGSFSTCNAFSDYDAVSVDGFAIWVASKGTWLQNLEGNYPGFTGSLTAAILDLPMGGSLYAGSLSSAQFGINGAATLSNEGLGQFPLKIRTSSSSSNSSTLTRRDVSSMKNDTTGVMTGIFYDEDDHNITVLAGHFTTESSDGKAIENIVLLEDDSVSGIGSGISSESTFVALAIRSGVLFAGGDISGTIDETDVKGLISYDLTSKSFTSQPPSISGANSTVAAIAVRPDSADVYIGGSFENAGALECPGLCTYNVDSGQWNRPGSELEGTVYSLLWVSKNQLIAGGDLRGNGSDQRFLASWDAKKEEWTNFPGADDLPGPVVVLSPASSDYDQLWVAGTSLEDGSVFIMKYDGEKWHTVKPALSSDTIIRSLQVFTVTEDHEQNEFLDKKQVLMLTGSIDIPDFGVASAAIFNGTAYQPYALTMKAGNSPGTIAGIFSQRDNFFSEESHMPLVFVILIGLAIALGLMLLLVLAGIILDRIRKKREGYAPAPTSMYDRGSGMQRIPPHELLESLGQGRSGAPRV
;
A
#
# COMPACT_ATOMS: atom_id res chain seq x y z
N MET A 1 -5.01 -35.49 48.35
CA MET A 1 -4.65 -36.78 49.00
C MET A 1 -3.17 -37.04 48.72
N ARG A 2 -2.43 -37.47 49.74
CA ARG A 2 -0.95 -37.64 49.88
C ARG A 2 -0.13 -37.99 48.61
N LEU A 3 0.83 -37.11 48.24
CA LEU A 3 2.32 -37.24 48.27
C LEU A 3 2.94 -38.68 48.29
N PRO A 4 4.23 -38.94 47.89
CA PRO A 4 5.30 -38.00 47.46
C PRO A 4 6.48 -38.52 46.54
N PHE A 5 7.47 -37.63 46.29
CA PHE A 5 8.96 -37.80 46.20
C PHE A 5 9.55 -38.76 45.11
N GLN A 6 10.65 -38.44 44.39
CA GLN A 6 11.98 -38.10 44.93
C GLN A 6 12.98 -37.65 43.82
N ARG A 7 13.91 -36.77 44.22
CA ARG A 7 15.06 -36.21 43.49
C ARG A 7 16.23 -37.20 43.27
N ARG A 8 17.02 -37.00 42.19
CA ARG A 8 18.50 -36.71 42.14
C ARG A 8 19.15 -37.26 40.85
N GLY A 9 19.92 -36.40 40.13
CA GLY A 9 20.83 -36.78 39.02
C GLY A 9 22.17 -37.34 39.53
N PRO A 10 23.34 -37.04 38.92
CA PRO A 10 23.74 -36.94 37.50
C PRO A 10 24.95 -37.87 37.19
N SER A 11 25.32 -38.10 35.91
CA SER A 11 26.69 -38.48 35.41
C SER A 11 26.58 -39.06 33.99
N ALA A 12 27.20 -38.48 32.96
CA ALA A 12 28.61 -38.48 32.57
C ALA A 12 29.07 -39.73 31.77
N ARG A 13 29.41 -39.44 30.50
CA ARG A 13 30.52 -39.97 29.68
C ARG A 13 30.52 -41.41 29.12
N GLN A 14 30.92 -41.41 27.83
CA GLN A 14 31.77 -42.36 27.10
C GLN A 14 31.12 -43.45 26.22
N SER A 15 31.05 -43.10 24.93
CA SER A 15 31.71 -43.76 23.78
C SER A 15 32.19 -45.21 23.95
N HIS A 16 31.64 -46.09 23.11
CA HIS A 16 32.25 -47.09 22.20
C HIS A 16 31.07 -47.95 21.70
N GLY A 17 30.78 -48.14 20.41
CA GLY A 17 31.63 -48.35 19.25
C GLY A 17 31.58 -49.84 18.88
N LEU A 18 30.75 -50.20 17.87
CA LEU A 18 30.64 -51.46 17.09
C LEU A 18 29.14 -51.61 16.69
N GLY A 19 28.67 -51.60 15.45
CA GLY A 19 29.27 -51.96 14.16
C GLY A 19 28.57 -53.20 13.61
N SER A 20 27.47 -53.05 12.85
CA SER A 20 26.99 -54.00 11.82
C SER A 20 25.91 -53.32 10.94
N ILE A 21 26.24 -52.86 9.74
CA ILE A 21 25.97 -53.53 8.45
C ILE A 21 24.50 -53.98 8.29
N LEU A 22 23.66 -53.08 7.78
CA LEU A 22 22.45 -53.28 6.96
C LEU A 22 22.28 -51.95 6.19
N GLY A 23 22.77 -51.79 4.95
CA GLY A 23 22.04 -52.08 3.71
C GLY A 23 21.44 -50.78 3.10
N PRO A 24 21.94 -50.27 1.96
CA PRO A 24 21.47 -49.02 1.37
C PRO A 24 20.22 -49.31 0.54
N SER A 25 19.06 -49.40 1.17
CA SER A 25 17.81 -49.69 0.44
C SER A 25 16.57 -49.00 1.02
N LEU A 26 16.75 -48.06 1.96
CA LEU A 26 15.63 -47.36 2.61
C LEU A 26 15.67 -45.83 2.47
N VAL A 27 16.59 -45.26 1.68
CA VAL A 27 16.67 -43.81 1.44
C VAL A 27 15.94 -43.38 0.15
N ALA A 28 15.56 -44.32 -0.73
CA ALA A 28 14.97 -43.98 -2.03
C ALA A 28 13.44 -43.81 -2.02
N LEU A 29 12.75 -43.97 -0.88
CA LEU A 29 11.28 -43.74 -0.78
C LEU A 29 10.87 -42.49 0.01
N ALA A 30 11.83 -41.69 0.51
CA ALA A 30 11.54 -40.41 1.16
C ALA A 30 11.76 -39.19 0.23
N ALA A 31 12.17 -39.42 -1.03
CA ALA A 31 12.51 -38.36 -2.00
C ALA A 31 11.40 -38.04 -3.02
N LEU A 32 10.18 -38.56 -2.80
CA LEU A 32 8.99 -38.26 -3.63
C LEU A 32 7.84 -37.68 -2.80
N ALA A 33 8.13 -37.07 -1.66
CA ALA A 33 7.19 -36.12 -1.09
C ALA A 33 7.29 -34.82 -1.93
N PRO A 34 6.19 -34.28 -2.47
CA PRO A 34 6.21 -32.94 -3.02
C PRO A 34 6.68 -32.01 -1.90
N PHE A 35 7.83 -31.35 -2.09
CA PHE A 35 8.25 -30.31 -1.18
C PHE A 35 7.21 -29.19 -1.29
N SER A 36 6.44 -29.00 -0.22
CA SER A 36 5.50 -27.89 -0.09
C SER A 36 6.32 -26.60 -0.04
N HIS A 37 6.27 -25.80 -1.10
CA HIS A 37 6.91 -24.48 -1.13
C HIS A 37 5.87 -23.45 -0.66
N ALA A 38 5.73 -23.27 0.65
CA ALA A 38 5.06 -22.09 1.16
C ALA A 38 5.76 -20.82 0.64
N ILE A 39 5.07 -19.69 0.56
CA ILE A 39 5.67 -18.39 0.23
C ILE A 39 6.85 -18.17 1.20
N THR A 40 8.07 -18.14 0.66
CA THR A 40 9.29 -17.96 1.45
C THR A 40 9.85 -16.57 1.25
N PHE A 41 10.09 -15.86 2.36
CA PHE A 41 10.83 -14.61 2.36
C PHE A 41 12.29 -14.89 2.68
N ASN A 42 13.19 -14.45 1.80
CA ASN A 42 14.63 -14.61 2.03
C ASN A 42 15.09 -13.59 3.07
N PRO A 43 15.74 -14.02 4.16
CA PRO A 43 16.34 -13.09 5.10
C PRO A 43 17.53 -12.38 4.46
N VAL A 44 17.64 -11.09 4.69
CA VAL A 44 18.75 -10.24 4.25
C VAL A 44 19.92 -10.42 5.24
N PRO A 45 21.19 -10.41 4.79
CA PRO A 45 22.33 -10.49 5.69
C PRO A 45 22.30 -9.38 6.74
N SER A 46 22.63 -9.73 7.99
CA SER A 46 22.75 -8.73 9.05
C SER A 46 23.79 -7.67 8.67
N PRO A 47 23.53 -6.38 8.92
CA PRO A 47 24.51 -5.33 8.71
C PRO A 47 25.67 -5.37 9.71
N ASN A 48 25.62 -6.28 10.71
CA ASN A 48 26.71 -6.54 11.65
C ASN A 48 27.17 -5.32 12.45
N LEU A 49 26.29 -4.32 12.67
CA LEU A 49 26.61 -3.11 13.44
C LEU A 49 27.02 -3.45 14.88
N ASP A 50 28.09 -2.83 15.37
CA ASP A 50 28.60 -2.99 16.73
C ASP A 50 28.13 -1.86 17.64
N PHE A 51 27.17 -2.16 18.52
CA PHE A 51 26.63 -1.21 19.50
C PHE A 51 27.35 -1.25 20.86
N SER A 52 28.34 -2.12 21.06
CA SER A 52 28.90 -2.45 22.38
C SER A 52 29.51 -1.26 23.14
N LYS A 53 29.95 -0.21 22.42
CA LYS A 53 30.59 0.98 23.00
C LYS A 53 29.68 2.19 23.15
N LEU A 54 28.46 2.15 22.58
CA LEU A 54 27.58 3.31 22.45
C LEU A 54 26.66 3.50 23.67
N GLY A 55 26.48 2.47 24.50
CA GLY A 55 25.53 2.51 25.61
C GLY A 55 24.08 2.40 25.09
N ARG A 56 23.19 3.25 25.60
CA ARG A 56 21.82 3.35 25.06
C ARG A 56 21.82 4.07 23.71
N ILE A 57 20.91 3.66 22.83
CA ILE A 57 20.74 4.27 21.50
C ILE A 57 19.26 4.57 21.30
N GLY A 58 18.96 5.78 20.83
CA GLY A 58 17.63 6.21 20.42
C GLY A 58 17.59 6.51 18.93
N VAL A 59 16.48 6.14 18.29
CA VAL A 59 16.12 6.47 16.92
C VAL A 59 14.89 7.37 16.99
N VAL A 60 14.96 8.55 16.39
CA VAL A 60 13.88 9.54 16.44
C VAL A 60 13.50 10.01 15.05
N GLY A 61 12.22 10.35 14.87
CA GLY A 61 11.71 10.89 13.63
C GLY A 61 10.21 11.19 13.64
N ASP A 62 9.67 11.21 12.43
CA ASP A 62 8.26 11.45 12.13
C ASP A 62 7.68 10.17 11.51
N PHE A 63 7.24 9.26 12.38
CA PHE A 63 6.69 7.97 12.00
C PHE A 63 5.72 7.47 13.08
N ASP A 64 4.77 6.63 12.69
CA ASP A 64 3.81 5.94 13.55
C ASP A 64 4.13 4.43 13.68
N GLY A 65 5.12 3.95 12.94
CA GLY A 65 5.69 2.63 13.09
C GLY A 65 7.09 2.50 12.48
N ILE A 66 7.86 1.53 12.97
CA ILE A 66 9.23 1.29 12.54
C ILE A 66 9.53 -0.21 12.44
N SER A 67 10.33 -0.59 11.45
CA SER A 67 10.83 -1.95 11.21
C SER A 67 12.30 -1.91 10.85
N LEU A 68 13.04 -2.96 11.22
CA LEU A 68 14.31 -3.23 10.57
C LEU A 68 14.07 -3.88 9.20
N TYR A 69 14.99 -3.63 8.26
CA TYR A 69 15.03 -4.33 6.98
C TYR A 69 15.73 -5.68 7.17
N GLU A 70 14.94 -6.74 7.26
CA GLU A 70 15.38 -8.11 7.58
C GLU A 70 15.05 -9.12 6.47
N TYR A 71 14.12 -8.81 5.56
CA TYR A 71 13.65 -9.71 4.51
C TYR A 71 13.55 -9.01 3.15
N GLU A 72 13.93 -9.72 2.09
CA GLU A 72 13.74 -9.26 0.70
C GLU A 72 12.24 -9.01 0.43
N GLY A 73 11.93 -7.89 -0.24
CA GLY A 73 10.56 -7.46 -0.53
C GLY A 73 9.93 -6.52 0.52
N GLN A 74 10.53 -6.35 1.70
CA GLN A 74 10.11 -5.29 2.64
C GLN A 74 10.29 -3.91 2.00
N ASN A 75 9.31 -3.03 2.20
CA ASN A 75 9.32 -1.68 1.63
C ASN A 75 8.45 -0.72 2.46
N GLU A 76 8.63 0.58 2.27
CA GLU A 76 7.83 1.66 2.88
C GLU A 76 6.68 2.13 1.98
N ARG A 77 6.21 1.31 1.02
CA ARG A 77 5.20 1.79 0.08
C ARG A 77 3.93 2.17 0.85
N PRO A 78 3.44 3.42 0.69
CA PRO A 78 2.18 3.81 1.28
C PRO A 78 1.04 3.01 0.65
N ARG A 79 -0.11 3.00 1.33
CA ARG A 79 -1.34 2.40 0.80
C ARG A 79 -1.70 3.04 -0.54
N SER A 80 -2.35 2.28 -1.43
CA SER A 80 -2.75 2.84 -2.71
C SER A 80 -3.89 3.84 -2.53
N ALA A 81 -3.72 5.06 -3.05
CA ALA A 81 -4.75 6.11 -3.00
C ALA A 81 -5.81 5.98 -4.10
N ASN A 82 -5.56 5.13 -5.11
CA ASN A 82 -6.34 5.02 -6.34
C ASN A 82 -7.34 3.84 -6.34
N GLY A 83 -7.56 3.20 -5.18
CA GLY A 83 -8.45 2.04 -5.02
C GLY A 83 -7.84 0.68 -5.40
N SER A 84 -6.59 0.66 -5.86
CA SER A 84 -5.84 -0.58 -6.08
C SER A 84 -5.52 -1.29 -4.76
N GLU A 85 -5.58 -2.62 -4.77
CA GLU A 85 -5.27 -3.46 -3.60
C GLU A 85 -4.07 -4.38 -3.92
N SER A 86 -3.79 -5.29 -3.01
CA SER A 86 -2.83 -6.37 -3.21
C SER A 86 -3.28 -7.64 -2.51
N LEU A 87 -2.82 -8.77 -3.03
CA LEU A 87 -2.69 -9.99 -2.25
C LEU A 87 -1.45 -9.86 -1.38
N LEU A 88 -1.61 -10.08 -0.08
CA LEU A 88 -0.61 -9.86 0.94
C LEU A 88 -0.28 -11.16 1.67
N ALA A 89 0.97 -11.30 2.10
CA ALA A 89 1.41 -12.39 2.97
C ALA A 89 2.24 -11.86 4.15
N PRO A 90 2.07 -12.43 5.36
CA PRO A 90 2.81 -12.01 6.54
C PRO A 90 4.25 -12.51 6.46
N MET A 91 5.19 -11.63 6.79
CA MET A 91 6.60 -11.94 6.94
C MET A 91 6.90 -12.45 8.37
N PRO A 92 8.04 -13.15 8.58
CA PRO A 92 8.35 -13.70 9.89
C PRO A 92 8.56 -12.66 11.01
N ASN A 93 8.86 -11.41 10.67
CA ASN A 93 8.97 -10.30 11.64
C ASN A 93 7.66 -9.55 11.91
N GLY A 94 6.53 -10.04 11.36
CA GLY A 94 5.21 -9.44 11.56
C GLY A 94 4.83 -8.33 10.57
N ALA A 95 5.76 -7.89 9.72
CA ALA A 95 5.44 -7.02 8.59
C ALA A 95 4.71 -7.80 7.48
N PHE A 96 4.14 -7.09 6.50
CA PHE A 96 3.43 -7.65 5.37
C PHE A 96 4.13 -7.35 4.05
N ALA A 97 4.08 -8.32 3.14
CA ALA A 97 4.55 -8.17 1.77
C ALA A 97 3.36 -8.11 0.81
N SER A 98 3.42 -7.23 -0.19
CA SER A 98 2.58 -7.36 -1.38
C SER A 98 3.16 -8.43 -2.30
N ILE A 99 2.36 -9.46 -2.59
CA ILE A 99 2.73 -10.60 -3.44
C ILE A 99 2.20 -10.40 -4.86
N VAL A 100 0.98 -9.87 -4.99
CA VAL A 100 0.32 -9.63 -6.27
C VAL A 100 -0.44 -8.30 -6.18
N ALA A 101 -0.08 -7.33 -7.00
CA ALA A 101 -0.83 -6.07 -7.08
C ALA A 101 -2.10 -6.25 -7.93
N THR A 102 -3.15 -5.49 -7.64
CA THR A 102 -4.40 -5.49 -8.41
C THR A 102 -4.83 -4.06 -8.67
N ASP A 103 -5.41 -3.79 -9.85
CA ASP A 103 -5.86 -2.44 -10.22
C ASP A 103 -7.14 -2.00 -9.47
N ALA A 104 -7.85 -2.92 -8.83
CA ALA A 104 -9.00 -2.64 -7.97
C ALA A 104 -9.10 -3.65 -6.80
N SER A 105 -10.29 -3.77 -6.19
CA SER A 105 -10.52 -4.55 -4.99
C SER A 105 -10.65 -6.05 -5.23
N ILE A 106 -10.07 -6.83 -4.33
CA ILE A 106 -10.36 -8.25 -4.13
C ILE A 106 -11.46 -8.33 -3.07
N ARG A 107 -12.56 -9.03 -3.37
CA ARG A 107 -13.74 -9.11 -2.48
C ARG A 107 -13.96 -10.48 -1.87
N ALA A 108 -13.49 -11.53 -2.54
CA ALA A 108 -13.65 -12.90 -2.08
C ALA A 108 -12.41 -13.73 -2.43
N MET A 109 -12.06 -14.66 -1.56
CA MET A 109 -11.04 -15.66 -1.81
C MET A 109 -11.51 -17.02 -1.28
N CYS A 110 -11.22 -18.09 -2.00
CA CYS A 110 -11.37 -19.45 -1.45
C CYS A 110 -10.30 -20.39 -1.98
N THR A 111 -9.91 -21.35 -1.13
CA THR A 111 -8.95 -22.39 -1.50
C THR A 111 -9.65 -23.43 -2.38
N PHE A 112 -9.23 -23.56 -3.64
CA PHE A 112 -9.78 -24.56 -4.55
C PHE A 112 -8.95 -25.83 -4.53
N LYS A 113 -9.47 -26.83 -3.81
CA LYS A 113 -8.92 -28.16 -3.68
C LYS A 113 -9.94 -29.17 -4.22
N LEU A 114 -9.46 -30.10 -5.03
CA LEU A 114 -10.29 -31.18 -5.56
C LEU A 114 -10.46 -32.28 -4.50
N SER A 115 -11.56 -33.02 -4.60
CA SER A 115 -11.92 -34.20 -3.83
C SER A 115 -10.83 -35.29 -3.78
N ASN A 116 -9.97 -35.34 -4.80
CA ASN A 116 -8.81 -36.24 -4.87
C ASN A 116 -7.59 -35.73 -4.06
N GLY A 117 -7.71 -34.59 -3.39
CA GLY A 117 -6.67 -33.95 -2.59
C GLY A 117 -5.75 -33.00 -3.35
N VAL A 118 -5.87 -32.88 -4.68
CA VAL A 118 -5.03 -32.00 -5.50
C VAL A 118 -5.46 -30.55 -5.34
N MET A 119 -4.54 -29.70 -4.91
CA MET A 119 -4.73 -28.25 -4.83
C MET A 119 -4.59 -27.62 -6.22
N GLN A 120 -5.61 -26.88 -6.66
CA GLN A 120 -5.58 -26.14 -7.94
C GLN A 120 -5.03 -24.73 -7.76
N GLY A 121 -5.43 -24.04 -6.69
CA GLY A 121 -4.97 -22.69 -6.35
C GLY A 121 -5.88 -22.03 -5.32
N VAL A 122 -5.68 -20.74 -5.14
CA VAL A 122 -6.64 -19.85 -4.48
C VAL A 122 -7.42 -19.13 -5.57
N VAL A 123 -8.74 -19.28 -5.56
CA VAL A 123 -9.61 -18.50 -6.45
C VAL A 123 -9.78 -17.13 -5.82
N ILE A 124 -9.47 -16.09 -6.59
CA ILE A 124 -9.58 -14.69 -6.19
C ILE A 124 -10.70 -14.08 -7.01
N GLY A 125 -11.66 -13.45 -6.34
CA GLY A 125 -12.80 -12.77 -6.96
C GLY A 125 -12.87 -11.30 -6.50
N GLY A 126 -13.22 -10.39 -7.42
CA GLY A 126 -13.29 -8.96 -7.12
C GLY A 126 -13.85 -8.13 -8.28
N ASN A 127 -13.57 -6.83 -8.26
CA ASN A 127 -13.91 -5.89 -9.35
C ASN A 127 -12.67 -5.43 -10.15
N PHE A 128 -11.53 -6.09 -9.93
CA PHE A 128 -10.29 -5.86 -10.66
C PHE A 128 -10.41 -6.26 -12.13
N THR A 129 -9.58 -5.65 -12.95
CA THR A 129 -9.43 -5.99 -14.37
C THR A 129 -8.06 -6.57 -14.69
N SER A 130 -7.13 -6.51 -13.72
CA SER A 130 -5.80 -7.10 -13.82
C SER A 130 -5.23 -7.49 -12.46
N LEU A 131 -4.40 -8.53 -12.46
CA LEU A 131 -3.50 -8.86 -11.35
C LEU A 131 -2.06 -8.91 -11.86
N ASP A 132 -1.16 -8.16 -11.21
CA ASP A 132 0.25 -8.01 -11.56
C ASP A 132 0.47 -7.70 -13.06
N GLY A 133 -0.38 -6.81 -13.61
CA GLY A 133 -0.37 -6.43 -15.03
C GLY A 133 -0.96 -7.47 -15.99
N THR A 134 -1.29 -8.68 -15.51
CA THR A 134 -1.98 -9.71 -16.31
C THR A 134 -3.47 -9.41 -16.35
N GLN A 135 -4.04 -9.28 -17.57
CA GLN A 135 -5.47 -9.08 -17.74
C GLN A 135 -6.24 -10.27 -17.15
N SER A 136 -7.13 -9.98 -16.20
CA SER A 136 -7.97 -10.97 -15.52
C SER A 136 -9.19 -10.23 -15.01
N LYS A 137 -10.34 -10.38 -15.67
CA LYS A 137 -11.54 -9.64 -15.30
C LYS A 137 -12.29 -10.38 -14.20
N ALA A 138 -12.46 -9.73 -13.05
CA ALA A 138 -13.26 -10.14 -11.91
C ALA A 138 -12.82 -11.42 -11.17
N VAL A 139 -12.14 -12.36 -11.82
CA VAL A 139 -11.79 -13.66 -11.24
C VAL A 139 -10.48 -14.21 -11.81
N ALA A 140 -9.65 -14.77 -10.93
CA ALA A 140 -8.40 -15.42 -11.29
C ALA A 140 -8.09 -16.58 -10.34
N LEU A 141 -7.22 -17.49 -10.78
CA LEU A 141 -6.64 -18.54 -9.96
C LEU A 141 -5.18 -18.18 -9.64
N PHE A 142 -4.86 -18.07 -8.36
CA PHE A 142 -3.51 -17.81 -7.87
C PHE A 142 -2.86 -19.10 -7.37
N ASN A 143 -1.63 -19.37 -7.81
CA ASN A 143 -0.83 -20.47 -7.31
C ASN A 143 0.11 -19.98 -6.19
N PRO A 144 -0.14 -20.32 -4.91
CA PRO A 144 0.69 -19.86 -3.80
C PRO A 144 2.12 -20.42 -3.81
N ASN A 145 2.44 -21.45 -4.61
CA ASN A 145 3.79 -22.00 -4.72
C ASN A 145 4.68 -21.27 -5.72
N THR A 146 4.09 -20.88 -6.86
CA THR A 146 4.82 -20.29 -7.99
C THR A 146 4.56 -18.80 -8.15
N THR A 147 3.65 -18.25 -7.33
CA THR A 147 3.07 -16.90 -7.43
C THR A 147 2.43 -16.61 -8.80
N GLU A 148 2.12 -17.65 -9.57
CA GLU A 148 1.56 -17.53 -10.91
C GLU A 148 0.06 -17.19 -10.85
N ILE A 149 -0.37 -16.28 -11.73
CA ILE A 149 -1.77 -15.93 -11.95
C ILE A 149 -2.26 -16.61 -13.22
N THR A 150 -3.36 -17.36 -13.10
CA THR A 150 -4.10 -17.92 -14.23
C THR A 150 -5.44 -17.18 -14.37
N PRO A 151 -5.64 -16.38 -15.43
CA PRO A 151 -6.93 -15.75 -15.72
C PRO A 151 -8.03 -16.79 -15.91
N LEU A 152 -9.21 -16.57 -15.31
CA LEU A 152 -10.40 -17.37 -15.57
C LEU A 152 -11.35 -16.61 -16.50
N ASP A 153 -10.95 -16.48 -17.77
CA ASP A 153 -11.65 -15.68 -18.78
C ASP A 153 -13.08 -16.18 -19.04
N GLY A 154 -13.98 -15.25 -19.37
CA GLY A 154 -15.37 -15.56 -19.75
C GLY A 154 -16.43 -14.89 -18.88
N LEU A 155 -16.02 -14.14 -17.85
CA LEU A 155 -16.89 -13.25 -17.08
C LEU A 155 -16.65 -11.78 -17.45
N GLU A 156 -17.74 -11.02 -17.51
CA GLU A 156 -17.73 -9.57 -17.60
C GLU A 156 -18.52 -8.99 -16.42
N GLY A 157 -17.89 -8.16 -15.59
CA GLY A 157 -18.51 -7.55 -14.40
C GLY A 157 -17.62 -7.67 -13.16
N GLU A 158 -18.22 -7.97 -12.01
CA GLU A 158 -17.52 -8.15 -10.73
C GLU A 158 -17.97 -9.41 -9.99
N VAL A 159 -17.06 -10.05 -9.25
CA VAL A 159 -17.33 -11.18 -8.35
C VAL A 159 -17.35 -10.68 -6.91
N ASN A 160 -18.43 -11.01 -6.19
CA ASN A 160 -18.63 -10.61 -4.79
C ASN A 160 -18.48 -11.78 -3.81
N ALA A 161 -18.79 -13.00 -4.25
CA ALA A 161 -18.81 -14.18 -3.39
C ALA A 161 -18.27 -15.40 -4.11
N LEU A 162 -17.53 -16.23 -3.38
CA LEU A 162 -16.99 -17.49 -3.84
C LEU A 162 -17.26 -18.58 -2.80
N LEU A 163 -17.66 -19.76 -3.26
CA LEU A 163 -17.72 -20.97 -2.44
C LEU A 163 -17.01 -22.10 -3.17
N CYS A 164 -15.87 -22.52 -2.65
CA CYS A 164 -15.12 -23.67 -3.13
C CYS A 164 -15.63 -24.96 -2.45
N ASP A 165 -16.41 -25.79 -3.16
CA ASP A 165 -16.92 -27.08 -2.68
C ASP A 165 -15.98 -28.23 -3.10
N GLU A 166 -15.10 -28.63 -2.18
CA GLU A 166 -14.14 -29.74 -2.39
C GLU A 166 -14.83 -31.07 -2.71
N GLU A 167 -16.02 -31.34 -2.15
CA GLU A 167 -16.71 -32.62 -2.37
C GLU A 167 -17.21 -32.79 -3.81
N ARG A 168 -17.46 -31.67 -4.48
CA ARG A 168 -18.04 -31.63 -5.84
C ARG A 168 -17.05 -31.14 -6.89
N ASP A 169 -15.79 -30.94 -6.52
CA ASP A 169 -14.78 -30.34 -7.39
C ASP A 169 -15.27 -29.00 -8.02
N THR A 170 -16.11 -28.23 -7.32
CA THR A 170 -16.86 -27.10 -7.91
C THR A 170 -16.62 -25.80 -7.15
N VAL A 171 -16.41 -24.70 -7.87
CA VAL A 171 -16.42 -23.35 -7.32
C VAL A 171 -17.70 -22.66 -7.76
N TYR A 172 -18.57 -22.32 -6.82
CA TYR A 172 -19.74 -21.47 -7.08
C TYR A 172 -19.32 -20.01 -7.00
N VAL A 173 -19.61 -19.28 -8.06
CA VAL A 173 -19.21 -17.87 -8.24
C VAL A 173 -20.46 -17.02 -8.27
N GLY A 174 -20.53 -16.04 -7.38
CA GLY A 174 -21.63 -15.09 -7.24
C GLY A 174 -21.13 -13.66 -7.34
N GLY A 175 -21.89 -12.80 -8.02
CA GLY A 175 -21.49 -11.43 -8.20
C GLY A 175 -22.50 -10.62 -9.00
N ASN A 176 -21.98 -9.62 -9.69
CA ASN A 176 -22.71 -8.82 -10.66
C ASN A 176 -21.98 -8.93 -12.00
N PHE A 177 -22.26 -9.99 -12.74
CA PHE A 177 -21.56 -10.32 -13.96
C PHE A 177 -22.47 -10.99 -14.99
N LYS A 178 -22.04 -10.98 -16.25
CA LYS A 178 -22.54 -11.87 -17.30
C LYS A 178 -21.43 -12.85 -17.69
N GLY A 179 -21.78 -14.11 -17.89
CA GLY A 179 -20.82 -15.14 -18.29
C GLY A 179 -21.52 -16.32 -18.96
N ALA A 180 -21.02 -16.75 -20.11
CA ALA A 180 -21.69 -17.73 -20.96
C ALA A 180 -23.18 -17.38 -21.19
N ASN A 181 -24.12 -18.23 -20.75
CA ASN A 181 -25.56 -17.96 -20.83
C ASN A 181 -26.17 -17.71 -19.43
N SER A 182 -25.36 -17.31 -18.46
CA SER A 182 -25.74 -17.09 -17.06
C SER A 182 -25.51 -15.64 -16.63
N THR A 183 -26.28 -15.17 -15.67
CA THR A 183 -26.12 -13.84 -15.06
C THR A 183 -25.97 -13.96 -13.55
N ASN A 184 -25.01 -13.24 -12.96
CA ASN A 184 -24.80 -13.06 -11.50
C ASN A 184 -24.46 -14.32 -10.68
N ALA A 185 -24.67 -15.52 -11.19
CA ALA A 185 -24.19 -16.76 -10.61
C ALA A 185 -23.82 -17.79 -11.69
N ILE A 186 -22.69 -18.47 -11.50
CA ILE A 186 -22.18 -19.53 -12.38
C ILE A 186 -21.29 -20.49 -11.57
N ALA A 187 -20.94 -21.64 -12.13
CA ALA A 187 -20.01 -22.57 -11.51
C ALA A 187 -18.75 -22.76 -12.36
N TRP A 188 -17.62 -23.01 -11.71
CA TRP A 188 -16.41 -23.57 -12.31
C TRP A 188 -16.25 -25.01 -11.83
N VAL A 189 -16.28 -25.99 -12.74
CA VAL A 189 -16.28 -27.41 -12.38
C VAL A 189 -14.96 -28.06 -12.78
N GLY A 190 -14.20 -28.53 -11.81
CA GLY A 190 -12.93 -29.24 -11.96
C GLY A 190 -12.01 -28.56 -12.99
N THR A 191 -11.75 -29.28 -14.07
CA THR A 191 -11.01 -28.80 -15.26
C THR A 191 -11.92 -28.55 -16.47
N ASP A 192 -13.23 -28.72 -16.32
CA ASP A 192 -14.22 -28.56 -17.39
C ASP A 192 -14.54 -27.08 -17.67
N GLY A 193 -14.22 -26.18 -16.73
CA GLY A 193 -14.35 -24.74 -16.86
C GLY A 193 -15.74 -24.20 -16.50
N TRP A 194 -16.10 -23.05 -17.08
CA TRP A 194 -17.37 -22.37 -16.81
C TRP A 194 -18.58 -23.22 -17.19
N THR A 195 -19.43 -23.50 -16.20
CA THR A 195 -20.64 -24.31 -16.31
C THR A 195 -21.85 -23.52 -15.80
N ASN A 196 -22.87 -23.38 -16.64
CA ASN A 196 -24.12 -22.73 -16.24
C ASN A 196 -24.85 -23.57 -15.18
N LEU A 197 -25.33 -22.91 -14.13
CA LEU A 197 -26.26 -23.51 -13.18
C LEU A 197 -27.60 -23.81 -13.87
N PRO A 198 -28.40 -24.80 -13.41
CA PRO A 198 -29.63 -25.23 -14.09
C PRO A 198 -30.74 -24.16 -14.17
N PHE A 199 -30.54 -23.03 -13.49
CA PHE A 199 -31.41 -21.86 -13.48
C PHE A 199 -30.84 -20.62 -14.21
N ALA A 200 -29.65 -20.75 -14.82
CA ALA A 200 -28.94 -19.67 -15.54
C ALA A 200 -28.70 -18.40 -14.70
N GLY A 201 -28.49 -18.58 -13.39
CA GLY A 201 -28.17 -17.51 -12.46
C GLY A 201 -29.36 -16.65 -12.03
N PHE A 202 -29.15 -15.37 -11.75
CA PHE A 202 -30.14 -14.48 -11.14
C PHE A 202 -30.30 -13.17 -11.89
N ASN A 203 -31.47 -12.55 -11.74
CA ASN A 203 -31.79 -11.24 -12.33
C ASN A 203 -31.20 -10.03 -11.59
N GLY A 204 -30.48 -10.26 -10.49
CA GLY A 204 -29.78 -9.27 -9.69
C GLY A 204 -28.52 -9.84 -9.03
N PRO A 205 -27.68 -8.98 -8.43
CA PRO A 205 -26.42 -9.40 -7.84
C PRO A 205 -26.55 -10.45 -6.74
N VAL A 206 -25.56 -11.35 -6.72
CA VAL A 206 -25.27 -12.21 -5.57
C VAL A 206 -24.15 -11.58 -4.76
N LYS A 207 -24.32 -11.50 -3.44
CA LYS A 207 -23.37 -10.92 -2.48
C LYS A 207 -22.78 -11.96 -1.52
N ALA A 208 -23.46 -13.07 -1.31
CA ALA A 208 -23.00 -14.14 -0.42
C ALA A 208 -23.38 -15.52 -0.94
N ILE A 209 -22.56 -16.52 -0.66
CA ILE A 209 -22.82 -17.93 -0.95
C ILE A 209 -22.33 -18.75 0.25
N THR A 210 -23.14 -19.67 0.74
CA THR A 210 -22.73 -20.64 1.77
C THR A 210 -23.25 -22.03 1.45
N LYS A 211 -22.65 -23.06 2.06
CA LYS A 211 -23.09 -24.46 1.96
C LYS A 211 -23.77 -24.86 3.27
N ALA A 212 -25.04 -25.27 3.20
CA ALA A 212 -25.78 -25.80 4.33
C ALA A 212 -25.33 -27.23 4.67
N SER A 213 -25.61 -27.70 5.90
CA SER A 213 -25.22 -29.06 6.35
C SER A 213 -25.88 -30.20 5.59
N ASN A 214 -27.02 -29.94 4.94
CA ASN A 214 -27.69 -30.89 4.03
C ASN A 214 -27.01 -30.97 2.64
N GLY A 215 -25.96 -30.19 2.40
CA GLY A 215 -25.24 -30.11 1.12
C GLY A 215 -25.84 -29.14 0.10
N HIS A 216 -26.95 -28.48 0.42
CA HIS A 216 -27.52 -27.43 -0.43
C HIS A 216 -26.65 -26.17 -0.41
N ILE A 217 -26.71 -25.41 -1.50
CA ILE A 217 -26.02 -24.14 -1.66
C ILE A 217 -27.03 -23.02 -1.50
N ILE A 218 -26.78 -22.11 -0.55
CA ILE A 218 -27.63 -20.96 -0.29
C ILE A 218 -26.97 -19.74 -0.91
N PHE A 219 -27.70 -19.06 -1.79
CA PHE A 219 -27.31 -17.79 -2.39
C PHE A 219 -28.04 -16.64 -1.69
N GLY A 220 -27.28 -15.59 -1.36
CA GLY A 220 -27.76 -14.34 -0.78
C GLY A 220 -27.43 -13.15 -1.68
N GLY A 221 -28.37 -12.22 -1.86
CA GLY A 221 -28.15 -11.02 -2.67
C GLY A 221 -29.36 -10.10 -2.73
N THR A 222 -29.47 -9.35 -3.82
CA THR A 222 -30.60 -8.43 -4.08
C THR A 222 -31.46 -8.90 -5.27
N PHE A 223 -31.39 -10.17 -5.63
CA PHE A 223 -32.15 -10.73 -6.76
C PHE A 223 -33.61 -11.03 -6.39
N THR A 224 -34.48 -11.05 -7.40
CA THR A 224 -35.93 -11.32 -7.27
C THR A 224 -36.45 -12.38 -8.25
N GLY A 225 -35.55 -13.02 -9.00
CA GLY A 225 -35.88 -13.98 -10.04
C GLY A 225 -34.66 -14.71 -10.61
N LEU A 226 -34.92 -15.83 -11.29
CA LEU A 226 -33.90 -16.68 -11.90
C LEU A 226 -33.61 -16.26 -13.36
N GLY A 227 -32.38 -16.44 -13.83
CA GLY A 227 -31.95 -15.98 -15.15
C GLY A 227 -32.73 -16.59 -16.31
N ASN A 228 -33.13 -17.86 -16.20
CA ASN A 228 -33.88 -18.57 -17.26
C ASN A 228 -35.39 -18.27 -17.29
N SER A 229 -35.94 -17.60 -16.28
CA SER A 229 -37.38 -17.35 -16.13
C SER A 229 -37.76 -15.87 -16.04
N SER A 230 -36.76 -14.99 -16.00
CA SER A 230 -36.92 -13.53 -15.82
C SER A 230 -36.91 -12.74 -17.14
N THR A 231 -37.12 -13.38 -18.29
CA THR A 231 -37.06 -12.66 -19.58
C THR A 231 -38.13 -11.57 -19.64
N PRO A 232 -37.79 -10.33 -20.02
CA PRO A 232 -38.78 -9.31 -20.37
C PRO A 232 -39.74 -9.86 -21.43
N ASN A 233 -41.03 -9.58 -21.27
CA ASN A 233 -41.91 -9.61 -22.44
C ASN A 233 -41.31 -8.66 -23.49
N ALA A 234 -41.47 -8.97 -24.77
CA ALA A 234 -40.80 -8.31 -25.89
C ALA A 234 -41.20 -6.82 -26.14
N SER A 235 -41.37 -5.99 -25.11
CA SER A 235 -41.84 -4.61 -25.18
C SER A 235 -40.74 -3.57 -25.41
N ASN A 236 -39.56 -3.69 -24.79
CA ASN A 236 -38.55 -2.62 -24.87
C ASN A 236 -37.56 -2.84 -26.01
N THR A 237 -37.63 -1.99 -27.04
CA THR A 237 -36.66 -1.95 -28.13
C THR A 237 -36.11 -0.55 -28.31
N GLN A 238 -34.80 -0.37 -28.17
CA GLN A 238 -34.13 0.90 -28.44
C GLN A 238 -33.73 0.98 -29.92
N VAL A 239 -33.93 2.14 -30.54
CA VAL A 239 -33.50 2.39 -31.93
C VAL A 239 -32.01 2.70 -31.98
N ILE A 240 -31.25 1.98 -32.80
CA ILE A 240 -29.84 2.28 -33.06
C ILE A 240 -29.77 3.48 -34.01
N ASN A 241 -29.03 4.51 -33.63
CA ASN A 241 -28.96 5.76 -34.38
C ASN A 241 -28.09 5.63 -35.64
N LEU A 242 -28.75 5.39 -36.77
CA LEU A 242 -28.11 5.34 -38.09
C LEU A 242 -27.76 6.74 -38.64
N SER A 243 -28.33 7.81 -38.08
CA SER A 243 -28.19 9.17 -38.66
C SER A 243 -26.83 9.80 -38.40
N THR A 244 -26.11 9.30 -37.39
CA THR A 244 -24.76 9.77 -37.00
C THR A 244 -23.66 8.79 -37.42
N ALA A 245 -24.02 7.65 -38.02
CA ALA A 245 -23.08 6.70 -38.57
C ALA A 245 -22.41 7.23 -39.84
N LYS A 246 -21.21 6.74 -40.14
CA LYS A 246 -20.55 6.98 -41.42
C LYS A 246 -21.15 6.04 -42.47
N LEU A 247 -22.00 6.60 -43.31
CA LEU A 247 -22.72 5.87 -44.35
C LEU A 247 -21.95 5.84 -45.68
N SER A 248 -21.93 4.69 -46.35
CA SER A 248 -21.33 4.54 -47.66
C SER A 248 -22.06 3.50 -48.50
N ASP A 249 -21.78 3.47 -49.81
CA ASP A 249 -22.29 2.43 -50.70
C ASP A 249 -21.24 1.97 -51.72
N GLN A 250 -21.57 0.88 -52.41
CA GLN A 250 -20.95 0.48 -53.66
C GLN A 250 -22.00 0.41 -54.75
N ASN A 251 -21.67 1.00 -55.91
CA ASN A 251 -22.54 1.08 -57.08
C ASN A 251 -23.85 1.87 -56.84
N GLY A 252 -23.85 2.87 -55.95
CA GLY A 252 -24.94 3.85 -55.84
C GLY A 252 -25.18 4.62 -57.15
N ALA A 253 -26.45 4.85 -57.47
CA ALA A 253 -26.85 5.67 -58.61
C ALA A 253 -26.59 7.16 -58.34
N SER A 254 -26.31 7.93 -59.39
CA SER A 254 -26.15 9.38 -59.25
C SER A 254 -27.48 10.06 -58.89
N GLY A 255 -27.45 11.00 -57.93
CA GLY A 255 -28.64 11.75 -57.50
C GLY A 255 -29.37 11.16 -56.29
N THR A 256 -28.79 10.14 -55.66
CA THR A 256 -29.22 9.60 -54.37
C THR A 256 -28.01 9.34 -53.47
N GLU A 257 -28.21 9.43 -52.16
CA GLU A 257 -27.19 9.21 -51.15
C GLU A 257 -27.62 8.15 -50.12
N PRO A 258 -26.68 7.38 -49.54
CA PRO A 258 -26.98 6.41 -48.47
C PRO A 258 -27.79 6.97 -47.29
N LYS A 259 -27.65 8.26 -46.98
CA LYS A 259 -28.39 8.92 -45.88
C LYS A 259 -29.89 9.09 -46.16
N ASP A 260 -30.31 9.00 -47.42
CA ASP A 260 -31.69 9.29 -47.85
C ASP A 260 -32.74 8.33 -47.26
N ILE A 261 -32.29 7.16 -46.77
CA ILE A 261 -33.14 6.08 -46.24
C ILE A 261 -33.09 5.99 -44.71
N VAL A 262 -32.29 6.80 -44.05
CA VAL A 262 -32.20 6.89 -42.59
C VAL A 262 -33.18 7.97 -42.11
N CYS A 263 -33.88 7.74 -41.00
CA CYS A 263 -34.83 8.72 -40.44
C CYS A 263 -35.96 9.20 -41.38
N PRO A 264 -36.70 8.34 -42.09
CA PRO A 264 -37.50 8.74 -43.25
C PRO A 264 -38.87 9.40 -42.94
N GLY A 265 -39.01 10.03 -41.77
CA GLY A 265 -40.30 10.55 -41.26
C GLY A 265 -40.97 11.67 -42.07
N ALA A 266 -40.38 12.16 -43.17
CA ALA A 266 -41.00 13.21 -44.00
C ALA A 266 -40.61 13.25 -45.50
N SER A 267 -39.61 12.49 -45.98
CA SER A 267 -39.16 12.54 -47.38
C SER A 267 -39.38 11.22 -48.12
N SER A 268 -39.81 11.31 -49.38
CA SER A 268 -39.99 10.19 -50.31
C SER A 268 -38.68 9.79 -51.02
N SER A 269 -37.53 10.07 -50.42
CA SER A 269 -36.20 9.81 -51.00
C SER A 269 -35.83 8.34 -50.84
N SER A 270 -35.31 7.73 -51.91
CA SER A 270 -34.88 6.32 -51.92
C SER A 270 -33.41 6.27 -52.30
N TRP A 271 -32.66 5.39 -51.64
CA TRP A 271 -31.32 5.00 -52.04
C TRP A 271 -31.38 3.93 -53.15
N LEU A 272 -30.78 4.21 -54.29
CA LEU A 272 -30.86 3.39 -55.50
C LEU A 272 -29.47 2.94 -55.96
N LEU A 273 -29.37 1.72 -56.46
CA LEU A 273 -28.20 1.19 -57.16
C LEU A 273 -28.21 1.56 -58.64
N GLN A 274 -27.04 1.55 -59.28
CA GLN A 274 -26.91 1.69 -60.73
C GLN A 274 -27.64 0.56 -61.47
N ASN A 275 -28.17 0.88 -62.65
CA ASN A 275 -28.87 -0.08 -63.49
C ASN A 275 -28.03 -1.34 -63.73
N ASN A 276 -28.65 -2.50 -63.57
CA ASN A 276 -28.11 -3.83 -63.83
C ASN A 276 -26.81 -4.16 -63.05
N SER A 277 -26.58 -3.51 -61.90
CA SER A 277 -25.37 -3.71 -61.10
C SER A 277 -25.71 -4.10 -59.66
N PRO A 278 -25.12 -5.19 -59.12
CA PRO A 278 -25.21 -5.47 -57.69
C PRO A 278 -24.44 -4.41 -56.90
N GLY A 279 -24.76 -4.25 -55.64
CA GLY A 279 -24.12 -3.26 -54.78
C GLY A 279 -24.50 -3.46 -53.32
N TYR A 280 -24.03 -2.55 -52.47
CA TYR A 280 -24.32 -2.61 -51.04
C TYR A 280 -24.49 -1.24 -50.43
N TRP A 281 -25.22 -1.21 -49.32
CA TRP A 281 -25.31 -0.10 -48.38
C TRP A 281 -24.58 -0.48 -47.10
N GLU A 282 -23.83 0.44 -46.52
CA GLU A 282 -22.95 0.18 -45.37
C GLU A 282 -23.02 1.32 -44.35
N ALA A 283 -23.05 0.94 -43.06
CA ALA A 283 -22.97 1.86 -41.94
C ALA A 283 -21.83 1.45 -41.00
N ASP A 284 -20.99 2.43 -40.67
CA ASP A 284 -19.81 2.31 -39.81
C ASP A 284 -19.94 3.27 -38.62
N PHE A 285 -19.75 2.77 -37.40
CA PHE A 285 -20.10 3.46 -36.16
C PHE A 285 -18.89 3.55 -35.23
N SER A 286 -18.79 4.67 -34.50
CA SER A 286 -17.85 4.87 -33.39
C SER A 286 -18.29 4.18 -32.08
N PHE A 287 -19.30 3.31 -32.13
CA PHE A 287 -19.80 2.55 -30.97
C PHE A 287 -20.28 1.16 -31.39
N GLY A 288 -20.10 0.19 -30.51
CA GLY A 288 -20.60 -1.17 -30.66
C GLY A 288 -22.05 -1.32 -30.19
N PHE A 289 -22.80 -2.19 -30.86
CA PHE A 289 -24.18 -2.55 -30.55
C PHE A 289 -24.46 -4.01 -30.92
N ALA A 290 -25.55 -4.58 -30.38
CA ALA A 290 -26.00 -5.93 -30.71
C ALA A 290 -27.47 -5.89 -31.20
N PRO A 291 -27.72 -5.95 -32.51
CA PRO A 291 -29.05 -5.76 -33.04
C PRO A 291 -29.95 -6.97 -32.80
N THR A 292 -31.22 -6.71 -32.55
CA THR A 292 -32.28 -7.72 -32.32
C THR A 292 -33.32 -7.72 -33.44
N LYS A 293 -33.55 -6.58 -34.09
CA LYS A 293 -34.53 -6.42 -35.16
C LYS A 293 -34.02 -5.45 -36.23
N LEU A 294 -34.30 -5.76 -37.48
CA LEU A 294 -34.07 -4.93 -38.67
C LEU A 294 -35.41 -4.69 -39.35
N ARG A 295 -35.69 -3.44 -39.71
CA ARG A 295 -36.80 -3.07 -40.60
C ARG A 295 -36.24 -2.49 -41.88
N LEU A 296 -36.76 -2.99 -43.00
CA LEU A 296 -36.43 -2.47 -44.33
C LEU A 296 -37.71 -2.07 -45.06
N ARG A 297 -37.68 -0.89 -45.68
CA ARG A 297 -38.68 -0.42 -46.63
C ARG A 297 -38.07 -0.41 -48.02
N ASN A 298 -38.75 -1.05 -48.96
CA ASN A 298 -38.26 -1.17 -50.32
C ASN A 298 -38.45 0.14 -51.11
N ALA A 299 -37.55 0.40 -52.06
CA ALA A 299 -37.76 1.47 -53.03
C ALA A 299 -38.95 1.13 -53.96
N GLN A 300 -39.70 2.15 -54.37
CA GLN A 300 -40.88 2.01 -55.23
C GLN A 300 -40.58 2.56 -56.63
N GLY A 301 -41.04 1.89 -57.68
CA GLY A 301 -40.86 2.31 -59.07
C GLY A 301 -39.90 1.40 -59.86
N ASP A 302 -38.96 1.99 -60.60
CA ASP A 302 -38.05 1.26 -61.50
C ASP A 302 -36.89 0.55 -60.80
N HIS A 303 -36.74 0.72 -59.48
CA HIS A 303 -35.71 0.10 -58.67
C HIS A 303 -36.30 -0.42 -57.35
N GLY A 304 -35.93 -1.64 -56.95
CA GLY A 304 -36.36 -2.24 -55.69
C GLY A 304 -35.56 -3.49 -55.37
N THR A 305 -35.28 -3.76 -54.10
CA THR A 305 -34.52 -4.93 -53.65
C THR A 305 -35.39 -6.17 -53.58
N LYS A 306 -34.95 -7.28 -54.16
CA LYS A 306 -35.65 -8.58 -54.10
C LYS A 306 -34.97 -9.53 -53.12
N THR A 307 -33.65 -9.60 -53.15
CA THR A 307 -32.84 -10.48 -52.30
C THR A 307 -31.66 -9.72 -51.74
N PHE A 308 -31.44 -9.83 -50.43
CA PHE A 308 -30.31 -9.23 -49.73
C PHE A 308 -29.67 -10.22 -48.75
N ARG A 309 -28.47 -9.87 -48.26
CA ARG A 309 -27.86 -10.48 -47.09
C ARG A 309 -27.33 -9.39 -46.15
N PHE A 310 -27.31 -9.70 -44.86
CA PHE A 310 -26.77 -8.84 -43.81
C PHE A 310 -25.39 -9.37 -43.40
N LEU A 311 -24.35 -8.54 -43.50
CA LEU A 311 -23.01 -8.85 -43.02
C LEU A 311 -22.70 -8.04 -41.76
N ALA A 312 -22.18 -8.71 -40.73
CA ALA A 312 -21.74 -8.11 -39.48
C ALA A 312 -20.21 -8.03 -39.41
N TYR A 313 -19.68 -6.91 -38.94
CA TYR A 313 -18.26 -6.68 -38.68
C TYR A 313 -18.03 -6.43 -37.18
N PRO A 314 -16.90 -6.89 -36.61
CA PRO A 314 -15.67 -7.33 -37.28
C PRO A 314 -15.62 -8.81 -37.70
N ILE A 315 -16.64 -9.61 -37.37
CA ILE A 315 -16.61 -11.06 -37.64
C ILE A 315 -16.65 -11.44 -39.13
N ASP A 316 -16.94 -10.49 -40.02
CA ASP A 316 -17.14 -10.67 -41.48
C ASP A 316 -18.11 -11.83 -41.79
N GLY A 317 -19.14 -11.95 -40.96
CA GLY A 317 -20.09 -13.07 -40.96
C GLY A 317 -21.45 -12.67 -41.53
N ILE A 318 -22.13 -13.61 -42.18
CA ILE A 318 -23.52 -13.44 -42.64
C ILE A 318 -24.47 -13.73 -41.47
N MET A 319 -25.37 -12.80 -41.18
CA MET A 319 -26.34 -12.95 -40.10
C MET A 319 -27.57 -13.75 -40.54
N ASN A 320 -28.05 -14.62 -39.65
CA ASN A 320 -29.29 -15.36 -39.83
C ASN A 320 -30.47 -14.49 -39.35
N LEU A 321 -31.47 -14.34 -40.20
CA LEU A 321 -32.66 -13.52 -39.95
C LEU A 321 -33.91 -14.37 -40.04
N THR A 322 -34.89 -14.10 -39.18
CA THR A 322 -36.22 -14.69 -39.23
C THR A 322 -37.24 -13.62 -39.58
N TYR A 323 -38.14 -13.90 -40.50
CA TYR A 323 -39.24 -13.01 -40.88
C TYR A 323 -40.55 -13.80 -40.92
N VAL A 324 -41.67 -13.09 -40.87
CA VAL A 324 -42.99 -13.70 -41.04
C VAL A 324 -43.27 -13.83 -42.54
N ASP A 325 -43.35 -15.06 -43.03
CA ASP A 325 -43.77 -15.33 -44.41
C ASP A 325 -45.24 -14.91 -44.57
N PRO A 326 -45.54 -13.91 -45.42
CA PRO A 326 -46.89 -13.37 -45.54
C PRO A 326 -47.89 -14.33 -46.19
N ASP A 327 -47.42 -15.29 -46.99
CA ASP A 327 -48.31 -16.22 -47.70
C ASP A 327 -48.77 -17.33 -46.76
N SER A 328 -47.90 -17.75 -45.83
CA SER A 328 -48.17 -18.84 -44.88
C SER A 328 -48.46 -18.38 -43.45
N GLY A 329 -48.11 -17.14 -43.11
CA GLY A 329 -48.16 -16.58 -41.76
C GLY A 329 -47.11 -17.15 -40.80
N ASN A 330 -46.20 -18.01 -41.27
CA ASN A 330 -45.23 -18.70 -40.42
C ASN A 330 -43.90 -17.95 -40.33
N ASN A 331 -43.17 -18.15 -39.24
CA ASN A 331 -41.80 -17.68 -39.11
C ASN A 331 -40.87 -18.52 -40.00
N VAL A 332 -40.14 -17.87 -40.91
CA VAL A 332 -39.17 -18.49 -41.82
C VAL A 332 -37.81 -17.84 -41.61
N THR A 333 -36.75 -18.65 -41.55
CA THR A 333 -35.36 -18.17 -41.39
C THR A 333 -34.64 -18.13 -42.74
N CYS A 334 -33.90 -17.05 -42.99
CA CYS A 334 -33.05 -16.83 -44.15
C CYS A 334 -31.62 -16.45 -43.73
N THR A 335 -30.66 -16.63 -44.64
CA THR A 335 -29.24 -16.34 -44.41
C THR A 335 -28.66 -15.48 -45.54
N SER A 336 -28.04 -16.08 -46.57
CA SER A 336 -27.43 -15.38 -47.70
C SER A 336 -28.43 -14.85 -48.74
N GLU A 337 -29.68 -15.29 -48.67
CA GLU A 337 -30.76 -14.98 -49.62
C GLU A 337 -32.04 -14.61 -48.88
N CYS A 338 -32.04 -13.47 -48.19
CA CYS A 338 -33.22 -12.96 -47.49
C CYS A 338 -34.13 -12.19 -48.47
N PRO A 339 -35.42 -12.58 -48.58
CA PRO A 339 -36.34 -11.94 -49.51
C PRO A 339 -36.90 -10.63 -48.97
N LEU A 340 -37.00 -9.61 -49.82
CA LEU A 340 -37.68 -8.34 -49.52
C LEU A 340 -38.84 -8.09 -50.49
N ARG A 341 -40.01 -7.76 -49.94
CA ARG A 341 -41.23 -7.47 -50.72
C ARG A 341 -41.19 -6.10 -51.38
N ASN A 342 -41.85 -5.98 -52.52
CA ASN A 342 -41.96 -4.72 -53.26
C ASN A 342 -43.16 -3.86 -52.85
N ASP A 343 -44.09 -4.38 -52.04
CA ASP A 343 -45.38 -3.74 -51.71
C ASP A 343 -45.59 -3.48 -50.21
N ALA A 344 -44.60 -3.78 -49.37
CA ALA A 344 -44.67 -3.58 -47.93
C ALA A 344 -44.21 -2.16 -47.53
N GLU A 345 -44.92 -1.53 -46.58
CA GLU A 345 -44.49 -0.28 -45.97
C GLU A 345 -43.21 -0.48 -45.14
N TYR A 346 -43.13 -1.54 -44.34
CA TYR A 346 -41.90 -2.08 -43.77
C TYR A 346 -42.02 -3.60 -43.66
N GLN A 347 -40.92 -4.30 -43.96
CA GLN A 347 -40.78 -5.72 -43.65
C GLN A 347 -39.81 -5.87 -42.48
N GLU A 348 -40.21 -6.66 -41.48
CA GLU A 348 -39.44 -6.89 -40.26
C GLU A 348 -38.65 -8.19 -40.34
N PHE A 349 -37.43 -8.14 -39.81
CA PHE A 349 -36.52 -9.26 -39.68
C PHE A 349 -35.95 -9.29 -38.26
N THR A 350 -36.02 -10.43 -37.59
CA THR A 350 -35.47 -10.65 -36.25
C THR A 350 -34.17 -11.44 -36.35
N PHE A 351 -33.14 -11.03 -35.62
CA PHE A 351 -31.86 -11.73 -35.62
C PHE A 351 -31.95 -13.03 -34.82
N VAL A 352 -31.45 -14.14 -35.37
CA VAL A 352 -31.46 -15.45 -34.68
C VAL A 352 -30.43 -15.50 -33.55
N ASN A 353 -29.23 -14.96 -33.81
CA ASN A 353 -28.14 -14.87 -32.84
C ASN A 353 -27.83 -13.39 -32.58
N ARG A 354 -27.55 -13.05 -31.32
CA ARG A 354 -27.03 -11.73 -30.94
C ARG A 354 -25.53 -11.71 -31.13
N VAL A 355 -25.06 -10.89 -32.06
CA VAL A 355 -23.64 -10.70 -32.35
C VAL A 355 -23.34 -9.22 -32.23
N GLY A 356 -22.36 -8.87 -31.39
CA GLY A 356 -21.87 -7.50 -31.27
C GLY A 356 -21.20 -7.04 -32.57
N MET A 357 -21.53 -5.83 -33.00
CA MET A 357 -20.97 -5.20 -34.20
C MET A 357 -20.89 -3.69 -34.04
N ASN A 358 -19.94 -3.08 -34.72
CA ASN A 358 -19.82 -1.62 -34.86
C ASN A 358 -19.94 -1.19 -36.33
N LYS A 359 -20.15 -2.15 -37.22
CA LYS A 359 -20.30 -1.92 -38.66
C LYS A 359 -21.12 -3.05 -39.26
N PHE A 360 -22.00 -2.70 -40.19
CA PHE A 360 -22.74 -3.70 -40.96
C PHE A 360 -22.95 -3.27 -42.41
N ARG A 361 -23.27 -4.28 -43.23
CA ARG A 361 -23.52 -4.11 -44.66
C ARG A 361 -24.78 -4.85 -45.09
N ILE A 362 -25.62 -4.19 -45.87
CA ILE A 362 -26.73 -4.78 -46.61
C ILE A 362 -26.27 -4.95 -48.06
N ALA A 363 -25.97 -6.18 -48.47
CA ALA A 363 -25.57 -6.48 -49.84
C ALA A 363 -26.75 -7.01 -50.65
N ILE A 364 -27.06 -6.37 -51.77
CA ILE A 364 -28.19 -6.69 -52.65
C ILE A 364 -27.70 -7.59 -53.77
N SER A 365 -28.32 -8.77 -53.90
CA SER A 365 -27.99 -9.77 -54.93
C SER A 365 -29.02 -9.88 -56.05
N GLU A 366 -30.28 -9.56 -55.77
CA GLU A 366 -31.35 -9.52 -56.78
C GLU A 366 -32.28 -8.32 -56.55
N TRP A 367 -32.89 -7.82 -57.63
CA TRP A 367 -33.75 -6.63 -57.61
C TRP A 367 -34.98 -6.75 -58.52
N TYR A 368 -35.97 -5.91 -58.24
CA TYR A 368 -37.11 -5.61 -59.10
C TYR A 368 -36.75 -4.43 -60.02
N GLY A 369 -37.16 -4.50 -61.29
CA GLY A 369 -36.92 -3.43 -62.26
C GLY A 369 -35.47 -3.36 -62.76
N ASN A 370 -34.96 -2.15 -62.93
CA ASN A 370 -33.67 -1.85 -63.54
C ASN A 370 -32.48 -1.97 -62.57
N GLY A 371 -32.70 -1.90 -61.25
CA GLY A 371 -31.65 -1.99 -60.24
C GLY A 371 -32.21 -2.14 -58.81
N GLY A 372 -31.35 -2.41 -57.83
CA GLY A 372 -31.75 -2.49 -56.42
C GLY A 372 -31.99 -1.12 -55.80
N GLY A 373 -32.71 -1.09 -54.67
CA GLY A 373 -32.92 0.15 -53.93
C GLY A 373 -33.70 -0.07 -52.64
N LEU A 374 -33.60 0.89 -51.72
CA LEU A 374 -34.30 0.95 -50.44
C LEU A 374 -34.88 2.35 -50.24
N ALA A 375 -35.97 2.46 -49.48
CA ALA A 375 -36.61 3.72 -49.11
C ALA A 375 -36.69 3.93 -47.59
N GLY A 376 -36.16 3.01 -46.79
CA GLY A 376 -36.12 3.11 -45.33
C GLY A 376 -35.35 1.96 -44.70
N ILE A 377 -34.60 2.26 -43.64
CA ILE A 377 -33.91 1.28 -42.79
C ILE A 377 -34.00 1.70 -41.33
N GLU A 378 -34.34 0.76 -40.45
CA GLU A 378 -34.29 0.93 -39.00
C GLU A 378 -33.66 -0.31 -38.36
N LEU A 379 -32.83 -0.10 -37.35
CA LEU A 379 -32.15 -1.15 -36.62
C LEU A 379 -32.43 -0.97 -35.13
N PHE A 380 -32.70 -2.05 -34.42
CA PHE A 380 -33.09 -2.03 -33.01
C PHE A 380 -32.23 -2.96 -32.18
N GLN A 381 -32.08 -2.64 -30.91
CA GLN A 381 -31.52 -3.50 -29.86
C GLN A 381 -32.49 -3.60 -28.69
N SER A 382 -32.28 -4.54 -27.78
CA SER A 382 -33.11 -4.65 -26.56
C SER A 382 -32.50 -3.97 -25.34
N ASP A 383 -31.19 -3.70 -25.35
CA ASP A 383 -30.52 -3.02 -24.25
C ASP A 383 -30.81 -1.52 -24.32
N ILE A 384 -31.19 -0.92 -23.19
CA ILE A 384 -31.46 0.51 -23.09
C ILE A 384 -30.16 1.19 -22.66
N TYR A 385 -29.47 1.86 -23.59
CA TYR A 385 -28.25 2.59 -23.33
C TYR A 385 -28.44 4.10 -23.45
N SER A 386 -27.77 4.84 -22.58
CA SER A 386 -27.50 6.26 -22.75
C SER A 386 -25.99 6.46 -22.85
N TYR A 387 -25.50 6.93 -23.99
CA TYR A 387 -24.09 7.22 -24.27
C TYR A 387 -23.75 8.67 -23.91
N ALA A 388 -22.56 8.89 -23.37
CA ALA A 388 -22.06 10.21 -23.00
C ALA A 388 -21.86 11.09 -24.24
N VAL A 389 -21.34 10.49 -25.32
CA VAL A 389 -21.30 11.12 -26.64
C VAL A 389 -22.74 11.16 -27.18
N SER A 390 -23.36 12.34 -27.07
CA SER A 390 -24.79 12.53 -27.32
C SER A 390 -25.24 12.02 -28.71
N ALA A 391 -24.35 12.10 -29.71
CA ALA A 391 -24.58 11.64 -31.09
C ALA A 391 -24.83 10.12 -31.23
N PHE A 392 -24.47 9.30 -30.24
CA PHE A 392 -24.67 7.84 -30.30
C PHE A 392 -26.06 7.41 -29.80
N ASN A 393 -26.76 8.30 -29.09
CA ASN A 393 -28.09 8.02 -28.57
C ASN A 393 -29.15 8.04 -29.66
N GLU A 394 -30.37 7.59 -29.32
CA GLU A 394 -31.52 7.49 -30.23
C GLU A 394 -31.74 8.76 -31.07
N PRO A 395 -32.13 8.60 -32.35
CA PRO A 395 -32.36 9.75 -33.21
C PRO A 395 -33.62 10.52 -32.80
N THR A 396 -33.69 11.79 -33.17
CA THR A 396 -34.89 12.64 -32.98
C THR A 396 -36.01 12.37 -33.98
N CYS A 397 -35.82 11.39 -34.87
CA CYS A 397 -36.71 11.01 -35.96
C CYS A 397 -37.44 9.69 -35.62
N GLY A 398 -38.41 9.28 -36.44
CA GLY A 398 -39.01 7.93 -36.31
C GLY A 398 -40.08 7.78 -35.22
N GLY A 399 -40.57 8.89 -34.65
CA GLY A 399 -41.71 8.88 -33.73
C GLY A 399 -41.37 8.53 -32.28
N ILE A 400 -40.09 8.57 -31.90
CA ILE A 400 -39.64 8.36 -30.52
C ILE A 400 -40.02 9.60 -29.68
N GLN A 401 -40.88 9.42 -28.67
CA GLN A 401 -41.38 10.54 -27.87
C GLN A 401 -40.31 11.11 -26.92
N PHE A 402 -39.52 10.24 -26.29
CA PHE A 402 -38.50 10.61 -25.31
C PHE A 402 -37.17 9.90 -25.61
N PRO A 403 -36.46 10.25 -26.69
CA PRO A 403 -35.22 9.57 -27.06
C PRO A 403 -34.18 9.68 -25.95
N ALA A 404 -33.38 8.61 -25.81
CA ALA A 404 -32.22 8.64 -24.95
C ALA A 404 -31.29 9.82 -25.36
N SER A 405 -30.64 10.44 -24.39
CA SER A 405 -29.75 11.58 -24.64
C SER A 405 -28.76 11.76 -23.50
N ALA A 406 -27.73 12.59 -23.72
CA ALA A 406 -26.81 13.03 -22.68
C ALA A 406 -26.45 14.51 -22.88
N SER A 407 -26.11 15.17 -21.77
CA SER A 407 -25.59 16.54 -21.72
C SER A 407 -24.37 16.60 -20.81
N HIS A 408 -23.45 17.51 -21.06
CA HIS A 408 -22.26 17.70 -20.23
C HIS A 408 -21.91 19.18 -20.05
N THR A 409 -21.25 19.48 -18.94
CA THR A 409 -20.65 20.80 -18.61
C THR A 409 -19.20 20.57 -18.16
N GLY A 410 -18.31 21.48 -18.50
CA GLY A 410 -16.87 21.36 -18.23
C GLY A 410 -16.05 21.01 -19.49
N PRO A 411 -14.74 20.75 -19.33
CA PRO A 411 -13.79 20.62 -20.44
C PRO A 411 -13.81 19.24 -21.14
N TRP A 412 -14.99 18.69 -21.37
CA TRP A 412 -15.14 17.36 -21.98
C TRP A 412 -14.79 17.37 -23.48
N LYS A 413 -13.95 16.42 -23.90
CA LYS A 413 -13.58 16.15 -25.30
C LYS A 413 -13.91 14.70 -25.65
N VAL A 414 -14.18 14.41 -26.92
CA VAL A 414 -14.38 13.03 -27.39
C VAL A 414 -13.01 12.35 -27.54
N ALA A 415 -12.81 11.24 -26.84
CA ALA A 415 -11.67 10.35 -26.98
C ALA A 415 -12.05 9.12 -27.83
N PRO A 416 -11.13 8.60 -28.67
CA PRO A 416 -11.39 7.42 -29.48
C PRO A 416 -11.57 6.17 -28.61
N SER A 417 -12.34 5.19 -29.09
CA SER A 417 -12.64 3.97 -28.34
C SER A 417 -11.39 3.15 -27.98
N LEU A 418 -10.36 3.15 -28.83
CA LEU A 418 -9.18 2.28 -28.70
C LEU A 418 -9.60 0.80 -28.50
N GLU A 419 -9.36 0.23 -27.33
CA GLU A 419 -9.77 -1.14 -26.97
C GLU A 419 -11.18 -1.23 -26.37
N SER A 420 -11.82 -0.09 -26.13
CA SER A 420 -13.16 0.00 -25.56
C SER A 420 -14.28 -0.12 -26.59
N SER A 421 -15.51 -0.36 -26.11
CA SER A 421 -16.68 -0.60 -26.97
C SER A 421 -17.22 0.63 -27.73
N SER A 422 -16.84 1.85 -27.34
CA SER A 422 -17.22 3.09 -28.03
C SER A 422 -16.26 4.22 -27.74
N ASP A 423 -16.23 5.23 -28.61
CA ASP A 423 -15.68 6.54 -28.26
C ASP A 423 -16.39 7.06 -26.98
N TYR A 424 -15.70 7.85 -26.18
CA TYR A 424 -16.18 8.32 -24.87
C TYR A 424 -15.82 9.79 -24.64
N LEU A 425 -16.39 10.39 -23.59
CA LEU A 425 -15.98 11.71 -23.15
C LEU A 425 -14.86 11.60 -22.11
N GLU A 426 -13.85 12.45 -22.24
CA GLU A 426 -12.73 12.60 -21.31
C GLU A 426 -12.59 14.06 -20.89
N ALA A 427 -12.31 14.31 -19.62
CA ALA A 427 -11.96 15.64 -19.10
C ALA A 427 -10.68 15.55 -18.25
N GLU A 428 -9.77 16.49 -18.50
CA GLU A 428 -8.54 16.68 -17.71
C GLU A 428 -8.71 17.92 -16.82
N LEU A 429 -8.42 17.77 -15.53
CA LEU A 429 -8.65 18.75 -14.47
C LEU A 429 -7.34 19.00 -13.70
N THR A 430 -7.15 20.22 -13.22
CA THR A 430 -6.05 20.62 -12.31
C THR A 430 -6.53 20.57 -10.86
N ARG A 431 -5.61 20.51 -9.87
CA ARG A 431 -5.90 20.39 -8.42
C ARG A 431 -7.10 21.23 -7.89
N ASP A 432 -7.32 22.45 -8.38
CA ASP A 432 -8.37 23.38 -7.90
C ASP A 432 -9.71 23.35 -8.67
N TYR A 433 -10.14 22.20 -9.19
CA TYR A 433 -11.42 22.11 -9.91
C TYR A 433 -12.64 22.22 -8.99
N ASP A 434 -13.73 22.79 -9.50
CA ASP A 434 -15.05 22.75 -8.85
C ASP A 434 -15.85 21.52 -9.32
N PRO A 435 -16.15 20.55 -8.44
CA PRO A 435 -16.96 19.37 -8.78
C PRO A 435 -18.35 19.68 -9.36
N ASP A 436 -18.92 20.84 -9.02
CA ASP A 436 -20.27 21.20 -9.46
C ASP A 436 -20.29 21.81 -10.88
N GLU A 437 -19.13 22.23 -11.39
CA GLU A 437 -18.99 22.79 -12.75
C GLU A 437 -18.57 21.76 -13.81
N VAL A 438 -18.27 20.51 -13.41
CA VAL A 438 -17.83 19.44 -14.31
C VAL A 438 -18.70 18.21 -14.17
N PHE A 439 -19.56 17.93 -15.16
CA PHE A 439 -20.44 16.77 -15.10
C PHE A 439 -20.91 16.26 -16.46
N VAL A 440 -21.33 14.99 -16.49
CA VAL A 440 -22.10 14.38 -17.59
C VAL A 440 -23.39 13.81 -17.02
N THR A 441 -24.53 14.21 -17.58
CA THR A 441 -25.86 13.67 -17.23
C THR A 441 -26.43 12.86 -18.38
N PHE A 442 -26.85 11.64 -18.06
CA PHE A 442 -27.46 10.65 -18.94
C PHE A 442 -28.96 10.63 -18.72
N TYR A 443 -29.73 10.59 -19.81
CA TYR A 443 -31.18 10.48 -19.81
C TYR A 443 -31.58 9.28 -20.67
N PRO A 444 -31.94 8.12 -20.08
CA PRO A 444 -32.41 6.98 -20.86
C PRO A 444 -33.85 7.17 -21.39
N ASN A 445 -34.21 6.34 -22.36
CA ASN A 445 -35.58 6.14 -22.83
C ASN A 445 -36.19 4.92 -22.12
N ILE A 446 -36.84 5.16 -20.99
CA ILE A 446 -37.58 4.16 -20.20
C ILE A 446 -39.05 4.21 -20.62
N GLU A 447 -39.48 3.22 -21.40
CA GLU A 447 -40.85 3.15 -21.93
C GLU A 447 -41.86 2.60 -20.92
N GLU A 448 -41.40 1.78 -19.97
CA GLU A 448 -42.23 1.17 -18.94
C GLU A 448 -41.62 1.28 -17.54
N SER A 449 -42.46 1.61 -16.55
CA SER A 449 -42.02 1.67 -15.15
C SER A 449 -41.87 0.26 -14.60
N GLY A 450 -40.82 0.02 -13.83
CA GLY A 450 -40.52 -1.30 -13.28
C GLY A 450 -39.23 -1.28 -12.48
N ASN A 451 -38.78 -2.43 -12.01
CA ASN A 451 -37.48 -2.53 -11.36
C ASN A 451 -36.39 -2.71 -12.41
N TYR A 452 -35.29 -1.97 -12.30
CA TYR A 452 -34.17 -2.01 -13.23
C TYR A 452 -32.85 -2.21 -12.51
N SER A 453 -31.90 -2.86 -13.19
CA SER A 453 -30.47 -2.76 -12.89
C SER A 453 -29.85 -1.68 -13.77
N VAL A 454 -29.07 -0.80 -13.17
CA VAL A 454 -28.38 0.30 -13.87
C VAL A 454 -26.88 0.11 -13.76
N ASN A 455 -26.22 -0.03 -14.90
CA ASN A 455 -24.78 -0.29 -14.99
C ASN A 455 -24.07 0.89 -15.67
N LEU A 456 -23.05 1.43 -15.03
CA LEU A 456 -22.12 2.41 -15.60
C LEU A 456 -20.93 1.69 -16.22
N TYR A 457 -20.58 2.03 -17.45
CA TYR A 457 -19.43 1.45 -18.16
C TYR A 457 -18.25 2.42 -18.13
N THR A 458 -17.08 1.92 -17.74
CA THR A 458 -15.85 2.70 -17.59
C THR A 458 -14.76 2.14 -18.51
N PRO A 459 -14.26 2.92 -19.48
CA PRO A 459 -13.12 2.57 -20.31
C PRO A 459 -11.85 2.28 -19.51
N GLY A 460 -11.06 1.32 -19.96
CA GLY A 460 -9.72 1.04 -19.41
C GLY A 460 -8.73 2.19 -19.61
N CYS A 461 -7.91 2.46 -18.60
CA CYS A 461 -6.93 3.56 -18.64
C CYS A 461 -5.59 3.17 -19.29
N GLN A 462 -5.34 1.87 -19.52
CA GLN A 462 -4.04 1.43 -20.06
C GLN A 462 -3.91 1.78 -21.54
N ALA A 463 -4.98 1.60 -22.31
CA ALA A 463 -4.98 1.86 -23.75
C ALA A 463 -4.80 3.35 -24.07
N ASP A 464 -5.36 4.24 -23.25
CA ASP A 464 -5.27 5.71 -23.44
C ASP A 464 -4.12 6.37 -22.67
N GLY A 465 -3.39 5.61 -21.84
CA GLY A 465 -2.21 6.07 -21.10
C GLY A 465 -2.52 6.97 -19.91
N THR A 466 -3.75 6.92 -19.37
CA THR A 466 -4.21 7.85 -18.33
C THR A 466 -4.22 7.26 -16.91
N CYS A 467 -3.76 6.03 -16.68
CA CYS A 467 -3.90 5.35 -15.38
C CYS A 467 -3.35 6.13 -14.17
N LEU A 468 -2.26 6.89 -14.35
CA LEU A 468 -1.66 7.69 -13.27
C LEU A 468 -2.45 8.96 -12.91
N THR A 469 -3.34 9.41 -13.80
CA THR A 469 -4.15 10.61 -13.60
C THR A 469 -5.63 10.31 -13.39
N ARG A 470 -6.09 9.06 -13.59
CA ARG A 470 -7.47 8.67 -13.26
C ARG A 470 -7.75 8.80 -11.77
N GLY A 471 -8.98 9.20 -11.44
CA GLY A 471 -9.43 9.28 -10.05
C GLY A 471 -10.84 8.77 -9.84
N ARG A 472 -11.47 9.32 -8.81
CA ARG A 472 -12.81 9.00 -8.33
C ARG A 472 -13.85 9.93 -8.90
N VAL A 473 -15.03 9.38 -9.13
CA VAL A 473 -16.22 10.11 -9.51
C VAL A 473 -17.33 9.88 -8.48
N ASN A 474 -18.16 10.89 -8.29
CA ASN A 474 -19.45 10.79 -7.59
C ASN A 474 -20.56 10.61 -8.62
N ILE A 475 -21.40 9.60 -8.42
CA ILE A 475 -22.50 9.22 -9.30
C ILE A 475 -23.80 9.44 -8.54
N THR A 476 -24.64 10.31 -9.07
CA THR A 476 -25.96 10.58 -8.51
C THR A 476 -27.03 10.22 -9.52
N GLY A 477 -28.19 9.71 -9.10
CA GLY A 477 -29.32 9.56 -10.01
C GLY A 477 -30.66 9.87 -9.38
N ILE A 478 -31.62 10.18 -10.26
CA ILE A 478 -33.01 10.49 -9.95
C ILE A 478 -33.86 9.50 -10.75
N MET A 479 -34.58 8.62 -10.05
CA MET A 479 -35.23 7.45 -10.65
C MET A 479 -36.77 7.51 -10.68
N SER A 480 -37.39 8.36 -9.84
CA SER A 480 -38.82 8.62 -9.86
C SER A 480 -39.17 10.03 -9.39
N THR A 481 -40.43 10.45 -9.55
CA THR A 481 -40.96 11.77 -9.15
C THR A 481 -41.14 11.97 -7.63
N GLY A 482 -40.89 10.94 -6.80
CA GLY A 482 -40.99 11.02 -5.34
C GLY A 482 -39.86 11.84 -4.70
N SER A 483 -40.12 12.46 -3.55
CA SER A 483 -39.18 13.32 -2.81
C SER A 483 -38.39 12.60 -1.70
N ASP A 484 -38.56 11.28 -1.57
CA ASP A 484 -37.97 10.50 -0.48
C ASP A 484 -36.58 9.96 -0.89
N GLU A 485 -35.73 9.63 0.09
CA GLU A 485 -34.37 9.08 -0.13
C GLU A 485 -34.34 7.82 -1.02
N GLU A 486 -35.47 7.12 -1.19
CA GLU A 486 -35.60 5.95 -2.09
C GLU A 486 -35.63 6.30 -3.60
N SER A 487 -35.96 7.54 -3.98
CA SER A 487 -36.07 7.93 -5.40
C SER A 487 -34.75 8.43 -6.00
N ASN A 488 -33.79 8.77 -5.14
CA ASN A 488 -32.47 9.25 -5.52
C ASN A 488 -31.40 8.28 -5.00
N PHE A 489 -30.26 8.20 -5.67
CA PHE A 489 -29.12 7.48 -5.11
C PHE A 489 -27.83 8.29 -5.31
N THR A 490 -26.85 8.02 -4.47
CA THR A 490 -25.49 8.53 -4.61
C THR A 490 -24.51 7.40 -4.35
N THR A 491 -23.46 7.29 -5.15
CA THR A 491 -22.38 6.32 -4.96
C THR A 491 -21.07 6.88 -5.54
N THR A 492 -19.92 6.37 -5.10
CA THR A 492 -18.62 6.81 -5.62
C THR A 492 -17.90 5.65 -6.26
N LEU A 493 -17.15 5.90 -7.34
CA LEU A 493 -16.42 4.87 -8.07
C LEU A 493 -15.03 5.36 -8.48
N TYR A 494 -14.05 4.45 -8.42
CA TYR A 494 -12.74 4.65 -9.04
C TYR A 494 -12.78 4.32 -10.53
N GLN A 495 -12.14 5.17 -11.35
CA GLN A 495 -11.98 4.99 -12.81
C GLN A 495 -10.55 4.59 -13.22
N THR A 496 -9.80 4.01 -12.29
CA THR A 496 -8.38 3.64 -12.38
C THR A 496 -8.15 2.23 -12.93
N ASN A 497 -9.21 1.56 -13.40
CA ASN A 497 -9.17 0.23 -13.98
C ASN A 497 -8.31 0.18 -15.26
N ASN A 498 -7.42 -0.81 -15.36
CA ASN A 498 -6.52 -0.98 -16.50
C ASN A 498 -7.28 -1.28 -17.79
N PHE A 499 -8.32 -2.13 -17.70
CA PHE A 499 -9.15 -2.57 -18.82
C PHE A 499 -10.62 -2.20 -18.61
N ASP A 500 -11.44 -2.25 -19.68
CA ASP A 500 -12.88 -1.95 -19.61
C ASP A 500 -13.60 -2.77 -18.54
N LYS A 501 -14.39 -2.06 -17.72
CA LYS A 501 -15.30 -2.63 -16.72
C LYS A 501 -16.69 -1.99 -16.76
N TYR A 502 -17.61 -2.56 -16.01
CA TYR A 502 -18.84 -1.88 -15.63
C TYR A 502 -19.11 -2.07 -14.13
N ASP A 503 -19.78 -1.09 -13.53
CA ASP A 503 -20.18 -1.09 -12.13
C ASP A 503 -21.72 -0.92 -12.08
N GLN A 504 -22.43 -1.73 -11.28
CA GLN A 504 -23.87 -1.48 -11.05
C GLN A 504 -24.03 -0.38 -10.02
N ILE A 505 -24.63 0.72 -10.45
CA ILE A 505 -24.78 1.94 -9.65
C ILE A 505 -26.16 2.07 -9.00
N TYR A 506 -27.17 1.34 -9.51
CA TYR A 506 -28.52 1.34 -8.96
C TYR A 506 -29.26 0.03 -9.24
N PHE A 507 -30.09 -0.39 -8.29
CA PHE A 507 -31.02 -1.51 -8.43
C PHE A 507 -32.32 -1.15 -7.72
N GLY A 508 -33.41 -1.02 -8.47
CA GLY A 508 -34.66 -0.57 -7.87
C GLY A 508 -35.66 -0.08 -8.90
N TYR A 509 -36.75 0.49 -8.42
CA TYR A 509 -37.83 0.97 -9.27
C TYR A 509 -37.41 2.23 -10.04
N ILE A 510 -37.65 2.23 -11.36
CA ILE A 510 -37.49 3.40 -12.22
C ILE A 510 -38.86 3.73 -12.83
N GLU A 511 -39.25 5.00 -12.71
CA GLU A 511 -40.45 5.55 -13.34
C GLU A 511 -40.19 5.81 -14.83
N LYS A 512 -41.12 5.39 -15.69
CA LYS A 512 -41.07 5.66 -17.13
C LYS A 512 -41.02 7.15 -17.46
N ASN A 513 -40.48 7.46 -18.63
CA ASN A 513 -40.45 8.83 -19.13
C ASN A 513 -41.87 9.39 -19.34
N SER A 514 -42.04 10.66 -19.02
CA SER A 514 -43.25 11.45 -19.25
C SER A 514 -42.89 12.89 -19.60
N ASP A 515 -43.88 13.71 -19.95
CA ASP A 515 -43.65 15.13 -20.22
C ASP A 515 -43.13 15.89 -18.96
N SER A 516 -43.40 15.37 -17.77
CA SER A 516 -43.00 15.96 -16.48
C SER A 516 -41.76 15.34 -15.84
N PHE A 517 -41.33 14.16 -16.29
CA PHE A 517 -40.26 13.41 -15.64
C PHE A 517 -39.42 12.60 -16.63
N LYS A 518 -38.11 12.66 -16.45
CA LYS A 518 -37.16 11.74 -17.09
C LYS A 518 -36.18 11.25 -16.03
N PRO A 519 -35.96 9.94 -15.88
CA PRO A 519 -34.92 9.44 -15.01
C PRO A 519 -33.55 9.95 -15.51
N SER A 520 -32.61 10.10 -14.58
CA SER A 520 -31.28 10.61 -14.92
C SER A 520 -30.19 10.01 -14.05
N VAL A 521 -29.00 9.89 -14.62
CA VAL A 521 -27.75 9.54 -13.92
C VAL A 521 -26.73 10.61 -14.23
N THR A 522 -26.02 11.12 -13.25
CA THR A 522 -25.01 12.16 -13.39
C THR A 522 -23.69 11.72 -12.80
N ILE A 523 -22.61 11.89 -13.56
CA ILE A 523 -21.22 11.66 -13.13
C ILE A 523 -20.56 13.01 -12.88
N ARG A 524 -19.91 13.17 -11.72
CA ARG A 524 -19.09 14.31 -11.31
C ARG A 524 -17.72 13.84 -10.81
N PRO A 525 -16.63 14.61 -10.95
CA PRO A 525 -15.41 14.31 -10.18
C PRO A 525 -15.70 14.44 -8.68
N LEU A 526 -15.10 13.60 -7.84
CA LEU A 526 -15.27 13.67 -6.39
C LEU A 526 -14.32 14.72 -5.78
N ALA A 527 -14.79 15.62 -4.92
CA ALA A 527 -13.95 16.68 -4.32
C ALA A 527 -12.75 16.13 -3.51
N GLY A 528 -11.70 16.97 -3.35
CA GLY A 528 -10.62 16.72 -2.39
C GLY A 528 -9.70 15.54 -2.73
N GLN A 529 -9.55 15.21 -4.01
CA GLN A 529 -8.61 14.18 -4.45
C GLN A 529 -7.19 14.77 -4.54
N ASP A 530 -6.24 14.20 -3.80
CA ASP A 530 -4.85 14.65 -3.76
C ASP A 530 -4.05 14.16 -4.99
N VAL A 531 -4.37 14.74 -6.15
CA VAL A 531 -3.67 14.50 -7.42
C VAL A 531 -3.33 15.82 -8.09
N ASP A 532 -2.12 15.93 -8.67
CA ASP A 532 -1.69 17.14 -9.39
C ASP A 532 -2.51 17.37 -10.68
N ALA A 533 -2.93 16.27 -11.32
CA ALA A 533 -3.81 16.25 -12.48
C ALA A 533 -4.81 15.11 -12.35
N LEU A 534 -6.08 15.39 -12.65
CA LEU A 534 -7.19 14.43 -12.58
C LEU A 534 -7.82 14.26 -13.96
N THR A 535 -7.85 13.02 -14.45
CA THR A 535 -8.58 12.61 -15.65
C THR A 535 -9.84 11.86 -15.23
N ILE A 536 -11.00 12.27 -15.76
CA ILE A 536 -12.28 11.57 -15.60
C ILE A 536 -12.86 11.22 -16.96
N VAL A 537 -13.61 10.13 -17.02
CA VAL A 537 -14.24 9.66 -18.26
C VAL A 537 -15.71 9.32 -18.10
N ALA A 538 -16.44 9.37 -19.21
CA ALA A 538 -17.83 8.97 -19.27
C ALA A 538 -18.10 8.28 -20.61
N GLN A 539 -18.49 7.00 -20.59
CA GLN A 539 -18.79 6.23 -21.81
C GLN A 539 -20.30 6.05 -22.00
N ARG A 540 -20.94 5.21 -21.18
CA ARG A 540 -22.39 4.96 -21.26
C ARG A 540 -22.96 4.42 -19.95
N VAL A 541 -24.27 4.54 -19.81
CA VAL A 541 -25.09 3.91 -18.75
C VAL A 541 -26.10 2.98 -19.41
N GLY A 542 -26.19 1.75 -18.91
CA GLY A 542 -27.16 0.73 -19.38
C GLY A 542 -28.25 0.45 -18.35
N PHE A 543 -29.47 0.28 -18.82
CA PHE A 543 -30.67 0.02 -18.01
C PHE A 543 -31.28 -1.31 -18.43
N THR A 544 -31.37 -2.25 -17.49
CA THR A 544 -31.93 -3.58 -17.75
C THR A 544 -33.17 -3.79 -16.89
N LEU A 545 -34.33 -3.98 -17.51
CA LEU A 545 -35.58 -4.27 -16.79
C LEU A 545 -35.50 -5.64 -16.13
N ILE A 546 -35.99 -5.71 -14.90
CA ILE A 546 -35.96 -6.88 -14.04
C ILE A 546 -37.40 -7.37 -13.83
N ASN A 547 -37.67 -8.61 -14.25
CA ASN A 547 -38.90 -9.31 -13.90
C ASN A 547 -38.68 -10.22 -12.68
N SER A 548 -39.60 -10.19 -11.72
CA SER A 548 -39.61 -11.14 -10.61
C SER A 548 -40.13 -12.50 -11.06
N THR A 549 -39.50 -13.59 -10.59
CA THR A 549 -40.01 -14.95 -10.77
C THR A 549 -40.47 -15.51 -9.44
N GLY A 550 -41.76 -15.88 -9.35
CA GLY A 550 -42.23 -16.86 -8.35
C GLY A 550 -42.09 -16.47 -6.88
N GLY A 551 -41.93 -15.18 -6.58
CA GLY A 551 -41.83 -14.67 -5.19
C GLY A 551 -40.43 -14.72 -4.58
N LEU A 552 -39.37 -15.00 -5.35
CA LEU A 552 -37.99 -14.90 -4.82
C LEU A 552 -37.65 -13.47 -4.42
N ASN A 553 -36.94 -13.32 -3.30
CA ASN A 553 -36.42 -12.05 -2.82
C ASN A 553 -35.19 -12.30 -1.92
N GLY A 554 -34.00 -12.03 -2.46
CA GLY A 554 -32.72 -12.02 -1.74
C GLY A 554 -32.13 -13.36 -1.30
N LEU A 555 -32.93 -14.42 -1.14
CA LEU A 555 -32.47 -15.77 -0.76
C LEU A 555 -32.87 -16.83 -1.79
N PHE A 556 -31.96 -17.75 -2.08
CA PHE A 556 -32.23 -18.94 -2.90
C PHE A 556 -31.52 -20.18 -2.38
N ASP A 557 -32.29 -21.24 -2.15
CA ASP A 557 -31.85 -22.57 -1.75
C ASP A 557 -31.75 -23.49 -2.98
N PHE A 558 -30.52 -23.91 -3.30
CA PHE A 558 -30.20 -24.75 -4.43
C PHE A 558 -29.70 -26.13 -3.98
N ASP A 559 -30.38 -27.18 -4.43
CA ASP A 559 -29.91 -28.57 -4.34
C ASP A 559 -29.05 -28.92 -5.57
N PRO A 560 -27.72 -29.12 -5.42
CA PRO A 560 -26.84 -29.48 -6.52
C PRO A 560 -27.18 -30.80 -7.23
N GLU A 561 -27.95 -31.69 -6.58
CA GLU A 561 -28.33 -32.98 -7.14
C GLU A 561 -29.52 -32.86 -8.13
N VAL A 562 -30.15 -31.68 -8.23
CA VAL A 562 -31.32 -31.45 -9.10
C VAL A 562 -30.91 -30.82 -10.43
N ALA A 563 -31.13 -31.57 -11.52
CA ALA A 563 -30.77 -31.13 -12.87
C ALA A 563 -31.72 -30.08 -13.50
N VAL A 564 -32.94 -29.92 -12.98
CA VAL A 564 -33.95 -28.99 -13.53
C VAL A 564 -34.70 -28.28 -12.41
N ILE A 565 -34.68 -26.95 -12.41
CA ILE A 565 -35.42 -26.15 -11.43
C ILE A 565 -36.86 -25.90 -11.91
N ASN A 566 -37.84 -26.29 -11.09
CA ASN A 566 -39.25 -26.01 -11.35
C ASN A 566 -39.67 -24.70 -10.65
N THR A 567 -39.89 -23.65 -11.44
CA THR A 567 -40.25 -22.31 -10.95
C THR A 567 -41.60 -22.26 -10.24
N SER A 568 -42.50 -23.20 -10.50
CA SER A 568 -43.82 -23.26 -9.84
C SER A 568 -43.77 -23.80 -8.40
N SER A 569 -42.64 -24.39 -8.00
CA SER A 569 -42.44 -24.98 -6.66
C SER A 569 -41.37 -24.27 -5.84
N LEU A 570 -40.91 -23.08 -6.24
CA LEU A 570 -39.84 -22.35 -5.56
C LEU A 570 -40.14 -22.10 -4.09
N THR A 571 -41.40 -21.78 -3.75
CA THR A 571 -41.86 -21.53 -2.38
C THR A 571 -41.98 -22.80 -1.52
N ASN A 572 -41.65 -23.98 -2.05
CA ASN A 572 -41.63 -25.21 -1.24
C ASN A 572 -40.38 -25.26 -0.35
N SER A 573 -39.28 -24.63 -0.76
CA SER A 573 -38.12 -24.44 0.12
C SER A 573 -38.48 -23.38 1.17
N PRO A 574 -38.33 -23.70 2.47
CA PRO A 574 -38.59 -22.71 3.52
C PRO A 574 -37.64 -21.52 3.48
N ILE A 575 -36.40 -21.69 3.03
CA ILE A 575 -35.44 -20.60 2.81
C ILE A 575 -35.94 -19.64 1.73
N ASN A 576 -36.40 -20.16 0.59
CA ASN A 576 -36.99 -19.34 -0.46
C ASN A 576 -38.25 -18.61 0.03
N LYS A 577 -39.06 -19.28 0.86
CA LYS A 577 -40.26 -18.71 1.46
C LYS A 577 -39.93 -17.61 2.49
N LEU A 578 -38.85 -17.77 3.25
CA LEU A 578 -38.33 -16.75 4.16
C LEU A 578 -37.90 -15.51 3.37
N GLY A 579 -37.08 -15.68 2.32
CA GLY A 579 -36.70 -14.58 1.45
C GLY A 579 -37.94 -13.86 0.87
N ALA A 580 -38.91 -14.62 0.36
CA ALA A 580 -40.17 -14.10 -0.16
C ALA A 580 -41.00 -13.27 0.85
N SER A 581 -40.73 -13.40 2.15
CA SER A 581 -41.41 -12.65 3.21
C SER A 581 -40.79 -11.28 3.49
N PHE A 582 -39.59 -11.02 2.98
CA PHE A 582 -38.93 -9.72 3.10
C PHE A 582 -39.64 -8.65 2.27
N ASP A 583 -39.56 -7.41 2.73
CA ASP A 583 -40.06 -6.24 2.03
C ASP A 583 -39.33 -6.02 0.68
N ARG A 584 -39.86 -5.11 -0.14
CA ARG A 584 -39.24 -4.79 -1.43
C ARG A 584 -37.93 -4.04 -1.19
N ALA A 585 -36.95 -4.28 -2.08
CA ALA A 585 -35.60 -3.70 -1.99
C ALA A 585 -34.75 -4.18 -0.79
N SER A 586 -35.16 -5.28 -0.14
CA SER A 586 -34.34 -5.98 0.83
C SER A 586 -33.18 -6.74 0.18
N GLY A 587 -32.01 -6.76 0.84
CA GLY A 587 -30.79 -7.40 0.34
C GLY A 587 -30.08 -8.22 1.40
N VAL A 588 -29.71 -9.45 1.06
CA VAL A 588 -28.80 -10.27 1.87
C VAL A 588 -27.37 -9.99 1.43
N THR A 589 -26.55 -9.49 2.34
CA THR A 589 -25.16 -9.07 2.08
C THR A 589 -24.15 -10.15 2.48
N THR A 590 -24.45 -10.92 3.54
CA THR A 590 -23.53 -11.91 4.11
C THR A 590 -24.26 -13.15 4.64
N LEU A 591 -23.62 -14.31 4.47
CA LEU A 591 -24.10 -15.62 4.89
C LEU A 591 -22.95 -16.39 5.54
N ILE A 592 -23.19 -16.96 6.72
CA ILE A 592 -22.25 -17.88 7.38
C ILE A 592 -23.02 -19.10 7.86
N THR A 593 -22.54 -20.29 7.51
CA THR A 593 -23.05 -21.54 8.06
C THR A 593 -22.07 -22.13 9.06
N ASP A 594 -22.59 -22.50 10.23
CA ASP A 594 -21.87 -23.23 11.27
C ASP A 594 -22.74 -24.40 11.73
N ASP A 595 -22.21 -25.62 11.56
CA ASP A 595 -22.96 -26.87 11.72
C ASP A 595 -24.36 -26.79 11.06
N ASN A 596 -25.40 -26.71 11.90
CA ASN A 596 -26.82 -26.74 11.51
C ASN A 596 -27.50 -25.37 11.53
N VAL A 597 -26.73 -24.29 11.66
CA VAL A 597 -27.24 -22.92 11.72
C VAL A 597 -26.65 -22.10 10.58
N THR A 598 -27.49 -21.43 9.80
CA THR A 598 -27.07 -20.44 8.81
C THR A 598 -27.48 -19.05 9.28
N TYR A 599 -26.49 -18.22 9.58
CA TYR A 599 -26.68 -16.80 9.90
C TYR A 599 -26.80 -16.00 8.60
N VAL A 600 -27.79 -15.11 8.57
CA VAL A 600 -28.11 -14.26 7.43
C VAL A 600 -28.07 -12.81 7.90
N GLY A 601 -27.21 -12.00 7.28
CA GLY A 601 -27.08 -10.58 7.54
C GLY A 601 -27.36 -9.76 6.27
N GLY A 602 -27.91 -8.56 6.44
CA GLY A 602 -28.15 -7.63 5.35
C GLY A 602 -29.04 -6.46 5.73
N ASN A 603 -29.65 -5.87 4.69
CA ASN A 603 -30.67 -4.84 4.80
C ASN A 603 -32.00 -5.45 4.40
N PHE A 604 -32.62 -6.18 5.32
CA PHE A 604 -33.93 -6.77 5.08
C PHE A 604 -34.84 -6.50 6.26
N THR A 605 -36.12 -6.34 5.95
CA THR A 605 -37.19 -6.07 6.89
C THR A 605 -38.33 -6.99 6.54
N SER A 606 -39.01 -7.51 7.56
CA SER A 606 -40.22 -8.30 7.37
C SER A 606 -41.14 -8.10 8.56
N LYS A 607 -42.28 -8.80 8.58
CA LYS A 607 -43.18 -8.72 9.74
C LYS A 607 -42.50 -9.19 11.03
N ASP A 608 -41.58 -10.15 10.93
CA ASP A 608 -41.08 -10.91 12.08
C ASP A 608 -39.54 -10.84 12.25
N HIS A 609 -38.80 -10.30 11.27
CA HIS A 609 -37.33 -10.30 11.23
C HIS A 609 -36.75 -9.07 10.53
N ASP A 610 -35.74 -8.42 11.14
CA ASP A 610 -34.95 -7.37 10.47
C ASP A 610 -33.42 -7.53 10.63
N ASN A 611 -32.70 -7.20 9.55
CA ASN A 611 -31.24 -7.07 9.37
C ASN A 611 -30.36 -8.31 9.66
N ILE A 612 -30.69 -9.11 10.67
CA ILE A 612 -29.98 -10.34 11.00
C ILE A 612 -30.92 -11.42 11.53
N LEU A 613 -30.78 -12.63 10.99
CA LEU A 613 -31.52 -13.81 11.44
C LEU A 613 -30.65 -15.07 11.40
N ALA A 614 -31.11 -16.14 12.04
CA ALA A 614 -30.49 -17.45 11.99
C ALA A 614 -31.53 -18.51 11.56
N ILE A 615 -31.18 -19.27 10.53
CA ILE A 615 -31.93 -20.43 10.03
C ILE A 615 -31.36 -21.68 10.69
N ILE A 616 -32.15 -22.35 11.52
CA ILE A 616 -31.80 -23.56 12.26
C ILE A 616 -32.37 -24.79 11.52
N GLU A 617 -31.78 -25.96 11.74
CA GLU A 617 -32.27 -27.26 11.24
C GLU A 617 -33.81 -27.41 11.34
N ASN A 618 -34.44 -27.92 10.27
CA ASN A 618 -35.90 -27.94 10.04
C ASN A 618 -36.52 -26.58 9.70
N ASP A 619 -35.70 -25.61 9.30
CA ASP A 619 -36.11 -24.30 8.81
C ASP A 619 -36.79 -23.41 9.87
N ASP A 620 -36.46 -23.66 11.14
CA ASP A 620 -36.84 -22.77 12.23
C ASP A 620 -36.01 -21.49 12.15
N VAL A 621 -36.67 -20.34 12.12
CA VAL A 621 -36.01 -19.02 12.01
C VAL A 621 -36.08 -18.31 13.36
N LYS A 622 -34.93 -17.79 13.82
CA LYS A 622 -34.85 -16.94 15.02
C LYS A 622 -34.07 -15.66 14.74
N GLU A 623 -34.31 -14.63 15.55
CA GLU A 623 -33.49 -13.42 15.62
C GLU A 623 -32.40 -13.59 16.69
N PRO A 624 -31.10 -13.68 16.31
CA PRO A 624 -29.99 -13.78 17.24
C PRO A 624 -30.03 -12.66 18.29
N GLY A 625 -30.16 -13.00 19.58
CA GLY A 625 -30.14 -12.02 20.67
C GLY A 625 -31.15 -10.86 20.54
N GLY A 626 -32.23 -11.03 19.78
CA GLY A 626 -33.24 -9.99 19.51
C GLY A 626 -32.87 -8.98 18.41
N GLY A 627 -31.98 -9.37 17.47
CA GLY A 627 -31.71 -8.64 16.22
C GLY A 627 -30.86 -7.38 16.38
N LEU A 628 -30.49 -6.76 15.25
CA LEU A 628 -29.79 -5.47 15.17
C LEU A 628 -30.70 -4.41 14.54
N ASN A 629 -30.54 -3.15 14.96
CA ASN A 629 -31.41 -2.03 14.55
C ASN A 629 -31.01 -1.35 13.23
N GLY A 630 -30.00 -1.89 12.53
CA GLY A 630 -29.50 -1.36 11.27
C GLY A 630 -28.80 -2.42 10.44
N GLU A 631 -28.36 -2.03 9.24
CA GLU A 631 -27.87 -2.95 8.22
C GLU A 631 -26.58 -3.67 8.65
N VAL A 632 -26.49 -4.95 8.32
CA VAL A 632 -25.28 -5.76 8.51
C VAL A 632 -24.54 -5.87 7.18
N PHE A 633 -23.27 -5.50 7.13
CA PHE A 633 -22.44 -5.60 5.93
C PHE A 633 -21.54 -6.84 5.96
N ALA A 634 -20.96 -7.15 7.11
CA ALA A 634 -19.98 -8.21 7.26
C ALA A 634 -20.22 -9.06 8.51
N MET A 635 -19.88 -10.34 8.40
CA MET A 635 -19.83 -11.25 9.53
C MET A 635 -18.55 -12.10 9.42
N TYR A 636 -18.01 -12.49 10.57
CA TYR A 636 -16.97 -13.51 10.67
C TYR A 636 -17.19 -14.34 11.93
N LEU A 637 -17.23 -15.66 11.80
CA LEU A 637 -17.38 -16.57 12.93
C LEU A 637 -16.03 -17.14 13.34
N ASN A 638 -15.69 -16.97 14.62
CA ASN A 638 -14.55 -17.62 15.26
C ASN A 638 -15.03 -18.43 16.46
N ASP A 639 -14.96 -19.76 16.37
CA ASP A 639 -15.57 -20.68 17.34
C ASP A 639 -17.06 -20.34 17.62
N THR A 640 -17.38 -19.77 18.78
CA THR A 640 -18.73 -19.39 19.18
C THR A 640 -19.01 -17.89 19.07
N GLN A 641 -18.04 -17.12 18.58
CA GLN A 641 -18.10 -15.67 18.52
C GLN A 641 -18.31 -15.23 17.07
N LEU A 642 -19.53 -14.78 16.79
CA LEU A 642 -19.88 -14.18 15.51
C LEU A 642 -19.62 -12.67 15.59
N TYR A 643 -18.52 -12.24 15.00
CA TYR A 643 -18.16 -10.83 14.86
C TYR A 643 -18.98 -10.22 13.71
N VAL A 644 -19.57 -9.06 13.93
CA VAL A 644 -20.49 -8.41 13.01
C VAL A 644 -20.11 -6.94 12.84
N GLY A 645 -20.03 -6.50 11.59
CA GLY A 645 -19.82 -5.10 11.19
C GLY A 645 -20.97 -4.61 10.32
N GLY A 646 -21.38 -3.36 10.48
CA GLY A 646 -22.53 -2.80 9.78
C GLY A 646 -22.73 -1.31 10.02
N ASP A 647 -23.93 -0.82 9.71
CA ASP A 647 -24.43 0.51 10.07
C ASP A 647 -25.57 0.34 11.09
N PHE A 648 -25.20 0.13 12.36
CA PHE A 648 -26.12 -0.09 13.46
C PHE A 648 -25.58 0.53 14.74
N SER A 649 -26.48 0.86 15.66
CA SER A 649 -26.12 1.45 16.97
C SER A 649 -26.63 0.63 18.15
N ASN A 650 -27.52 -0.34 17.91
CA ASN A 650 -28.10 -1.17 18.97
C ASN A 650 -28.79 -2.46 18.49
N THR A 651 -29.31 -3.23 19.45
CA THR A 651 -30.28 -4.29 19.19
C THR A 651 -31.70 -3.72 19.06
N GLN A 652 -32.63 -4.48 18.48
CA GLN A 652 -34.01 -4.03 18.33
C GLN A 652 -34.83 -4.11 19.63
N THR A 653 -34.54 -5.10 20.49
CA THR A 653 -35.39 -5.45 21.64
C THR A 653 -34.95 -4.82 22.97
N GLY A 654 -33.84 -4.08 23.00
CA GLY A 654 -33.41 -3.29 24.15
C GLY A 654 -31.96 -2.76 24.05
N PRO A 655 -31.59 -1.69 24.78
CA PRO A 655 -30.29 -1.07 24.59
C PRO A 655 -29.14 -1.92 25.17
N VAL A 656 -28.35 -2.55 24.30
CA VAL A 656 -26.97 -2.94 24.60
C VAL A 656 -26.10 -1.73 24.29
N LYS A 657 -25.35 -1.23 25.27
CA LYS A 657 -24.51 -0.04 25.09
C LYS A 657 -23.23 -0.41 24.34
N GLY A 658 -22.79 0.46 23.43
CA GLY A 658 -21.47 0.36 22.78
C GLY A 658 -21.40 -0.61 21.60
N LEU A 659 -22.53 -0.93 20.97
CA LEU A 659 -22.53 -1.74 19.73
C LEU A 659 -22.20 -0.93 18.47
N ASP A 660 -21.90 0.37 18.60
CA ASP A 660 -21.77 1.32 17.49
C ASP A 660 -20.93 0.75 16.32
N ASN A 661 -21.63 0.32 15.28
CA ASN A 661 -21.18 -0.28 14.02
C ASN A 661 -20.44 -1.64 14.10
N VAL A 662 -20.08 -2.11 15.30
CA VAL A 662 -19.42 -3.41 15.51
C VAL A 662 -19.94 -4.12 16.75
N ALA A 663 -20.15 -5.43 16.63
CA ALA A 663 -20.64 -6.26 17.73
C ALA A 663 -20.07 -7.68 17.66
N VAL A 664 -20.13 -8.39 18.78
CA VAL A 664 -19.92 -9.84 18.82
C VAL A 664 -21.14 -10.53 19.42
N TYR A 665 -21.64 -11.54 18.72
CA TYR A 665 -22.71 -12.41 19.18
C TYR A 665 -22.13 -13.74 19.64
N ASP A 666 -22.40 -14.11 20.88
CA ASP A 666 -22.08 -15.44 21.39
C ASP A 666 -23.19 -16.43 20.98
N THR A 667 -22.85 -17.37 20.10
CA THR A 667 -23.79 -18.33 19.51
C THR A 667 -24.33 -19.34 20.53
N LYS A 668 -23.63 -19.55 21.66
CA LYS A 668 -24.06 -20.45 22.74
C LYS A 668 -24.89 -19.74 23.80
N GLU A 669 -24.53 -18.52 24.18
CA GLU A 669 -25.25 -17.73 25.18
C GLU A 669 -26.48 -17.00 24.59
N ASP A 670 -26.59 -16.94 23.27
CA ASP A 670 -27.62 -16.19 22.54
C ASP A 670 -27.65 -14.71 22.94
N LYS A 671 -26.46 -14.08 22.94
CA LYS A 671 -26.27 -12.75 23.52
C LYS A 671 -25.26 -11.91 22.73
N TRP A 672 -25.64 -10.64 22.52
CA TRP A 672 -24.76 -9.60 21.99
C TRP A 672 -23.86 -8.99 23.07
N SER A 673 -22.61 -8.75 22.72
CA SER A 673 -21.64 -7.98 23.50
C SER A 673 -20.96 -6.93 22.63
N ALA A 674 -20.63 -5.79 23.26
CA ALA A 674 -19.89 -4.71 22.62
C ALA A 674 -18.41 -5.05 22.45
N LEU A 675 -17.81 -4.54 21.37
CA LEU A 675 -16.35 -4.48 21.19
C LEU A 675 -15.89 -3.10 21.66
N GLY A 676 -15.65 -2.97 22.96
CA GLY A 676 -15.40 -1.68 23.60
C GLY A 676 -16.65 -0.80 23.58
N ALA A 677 -16.58 0.35 22.89
CA ALA A 677 -17.72 1.21 22.58
C ALA A 677 -17.93 1.38 21.06
N GLY A 678 -17.40 0.47 20.26
CA GLY A 678 -17.52 0.51 18.81
C GLY A 678 -16.72 1.62 18.13
N VAL A 679 -17.16 2.02 16.94
CA VAL A 679 -16.52 3.04 16.07
C VAL A 679 -17.54 4.08 15.60
N ASP A 680 -17.06 5.24 15.12
CA ASP A 680 -17.89 6.41 14.77
C ASP A 680 -18.51 6.38 13.36
N GLY A 681 -18.37 5.29 12.62
CA GLY A 681 -18.92 5.13 11.27
C GLY A 681 -19.08 3.67 10.84
N PRO A 682 -19.73 3.42 9.68
CA PRO A 682 -20.11 2.07 9.26
C PRO A 682 -18.91 1.18 8.95
N VAL A 683 -19.05 -0.11 9.22
CA VAL A 683 -18.00 -1.13 9.00
C VAL A 683 -18.38 -2.10 7.89
N GLU A 684 -17.61 -2.08 6.81
CA GLU A 684 -17.87 -2.82 5.57
C GLU A 684 -17.28 -4.23 5.56
N HIS A 685 -16.17 -4.45 6.28
CA HIS A 685 -15.50 -5.74 6.35
C HIS A 685 -15.09 -6.12 7.78
N ALA A 686 -15.20 -7.41 8.09
CA ALA A 686 -14.66 -8.04 9.30
C ALA A 686 -13.77 -9.20 8.86
N VAL A 687 -12.45 -9.01 8.94
CA VAL A 687 -11.44 -9.91 8.36
C VAL A 687 -10.57 -10.49 9.48
N PRO A 688 -10.40 -11.81 9.58
CA PRO A 688 -9.52 -12.39 10.57
C PRO A 688 -8.06 -12.14 10.20
N LEU A 689 -7.23 -11.97 11.22
CA LEU A 689 -5.80 -11.72 11.10
C LEU A 689 -5.05 -12.49 12.18
N THR A 690 -3.90 -13.05 11.87
CA THR A 690 -3.06 -13.73 12.86
C THR A 690 -1.92 -12.81 13.31
N ILE A 691 -1.89 -12.45 14.59
CA ILE A 691 -0.88 -11.56 15.17
C ILE A 691 -0.27 -12.20 16.42
N ASN A 692 1.03 -12.00 16.62
CA ASN A 692 1.70 -12.39 17.85
C ASN A 692 1.53 -11.32 18.95
N ILE A 693 0.48 -11.46 19.77
CA ILE A 693 0.20 -10.58 20.92
C ILE A 693 0.79 -11.15 22.22
N THR A 694 0.80 -12.47 22.38
CA THR A 694 1.41 -13.16 23.53
C THR A 694 2.66 -13.88 23.05
N GLN A 695 3.83 -13.51 23.60
CA GLN A 695 5.22 -13.80 23.16
C GLN A 695 5.57 -15.21 22.62
N ASP A 696 4.68 -16.20 22.67
CA ASP A 696 4.93 -17.59 22.27
C ASP A 696 3.97 -18.16 21.21
N THR A 697 2.79 -17.56 20.97
CA THR A 697 1.80 -18.09 20.00
C THR A 697 1.02 -16.97 19.32
N PRO A 698 1.04 -16.89 17.98
CA PRO A 698 0.13 -16.04 17.24
C PRO A 698 -1.32 -16.39 17.55
N GLU A 699 -2.16 -15.38 17.75
CA GLU A 699 -3.59 -15.53 17.97
C GLU A 699 -4.40 -14.89 16.84
N VAL A 700 -5.64 -15.35 16.67
CA VAL A 700 -6.59 -14.76 15.71
C VAL A 700 -7.22 -13.52 16.34
N VAL A 701 -7.03 -12.39 15.67
CA VAL A 701 -7.67 -11.10 15.95
C VAL A 701 -8.56 -10.72 14.77
N ILE A 702 -9.47 -9.76 14.96
CA ILE A 702 -10.40 -9.35 13.90
C ILE A 702 -10.10 -7.92 13.48
N ALA A 703 -9.71 -7.74 12.22
CA ALA A 703 -9.57 -6.45 11.59
C ALA A 703 -10.92 -5.98 11.04
N PHE A 704 -11.31 -4.75 11.35
CA PHE A 704 -12.51 -4.11 10.84
C PHE A 704 -12.09 -2.97 9.90
N THR A 705 -12.69 -2.97 8.71
CA THR A 705 -12.46 -1.95 7.66
C THR A 705 -13.78 -1.27 7.35
N GLY A 706 -13.80 0.06 7.24
CA GLY A 706 -15.00 0.82 6.86
C GLY A 706 -14.78 2.33 6.82
N SER A 707 -15.88 3.08 6.82
CA SER A 707 -15.88 4.54 6.72
C SER A 707 -15.98 5.20 8.11
N PHE A 708 -14.99 4.94 8.97
CA PHE A 708 -14.90 5.49 10.32
C PHE A 708 -13.54 6.15 10.57
N SER A 709 -13.49 7.11 11.49
CA SER A 709 -12.28 7.89 11.82
C SER A 709 -11.81 7.73 13.27
N THR A 710 -12.63 7.08 14.10
CA THR A 710 -12.37 6.99 15.54
C THR A 710 -12.81 5.63 16.10
N CYS A 711 -11.94 5.00 16.88
CA CYS A 711 -12.33 4.01 17.87
C CYS A 711 -12.83 4.72 19.13
N ASN A 712 -14.09 4.50 19.51
CA ASN A 712 -14.73 5.25 20.59
C ASN A 712 -14.08 4.95 21.95
N ALA A 713 -14.03 5.97 22.82
CA ALA A 713 -13.54 5.82 24.19
C ALA A 713 -14.42 4.86 25.00
N PHE A 714 -13.79 3.99 25.79
CA PHE A 714 -14.52 3.06 26.66
C PHE A 714 -13.70 2.65 27.89
N SER A 715 -14.39 2.43 29.01
CA SER A 715 -13.74 2.12 30.30
C SER A 715 -12.62 3.13 30.64
N ASP A 716 -11.37 2.68 30.72
CA ASP A 716 -10.19 3.52 31.01
C ASP A 716 -9.36 3.83 29.74
N TYR A 717 -9.87 3.48 28.55
CA TYR A 717 -9.24 3.78 27.26
C TYR A 717 -9.85 5.03 26.63
N ASP A 718 -8.99 5.98 26.26
CA ASP A 718 -9.36 7.16 25.47
C ASP A 718 -9.80 6.76 24.05
N ALA A 719 -10.45 7.70 23.36
CA ALA A 719 -10.74 7.56 21.94
C ALA A 719 -9.43 7.58 21.14
N VAL A 720 -9.32 6.72 20.12
CA VAL A 720 -8.14 6.64 19.25
C VAL A 720 -8.54 6.95 17.83
N SER A 721 -7.81 7.88 17.20
CA SER A 721 -7.99 8.21 15.79
C SER A 721 -7.40 7.13 14.90
N VAL A 722 -8.16 6.77 13.86
CA VAL A 722 -7.82 5.72 12.89
C VAL A 722 -8.30 6.17 11.50
N ASP A 723 -7.77 5.56 10.44
CA ASP A 723 -8.18 5.84 9.06
C ASP A 723 -8.98 4.65 8.50
N GLY A 724 -10.20 4.45 9.01
CA GLY A 724 -11.11 3.38 8.56
C GLY A 724 -10.69 1.95 8.90
N PHE A 725 -9.68 1.77 9.75
CA PHE A 725 -9.13 0.46 10.08
C PHE A 725 -8.73 0.30 11.54
N ALA A 726 -9.30 -0.72 12.19
CA ALA A 726 -9.05 -1.03 13.59
C ALA A 726 -9.01 -2.54 13.80
N ILE A 727 -8.21 -3.00 14.77
CA ILE A 727 -8.05 -4.44 15.03
C ILE A 727 -8.50 -4.74 16.46
N TRP A 728 -9.47 -5.63 16.62
CA TRP A 728 -9.95 -6.07 17.92
C TRP A 728 -9.16 -7.28 18.44
N VAL A 729 -8.60 -7.15 19.66
CA VAL A 729 -7.82 -8.20 20.31
C VAL A 729 -8.64 -8.81 21.45
N ALA A 730 -9.32 -9.92 21.16
CA ALA A 730 -10.25 -10.56 22.10
C ALA A 730 -9.59 -10.98 23.43
N SER A 731 -8.34 -11.47 23.39
CA SER A 731 -7.60 -11.88 24.59
C SER A 731 -7.29 -10.72 25.56
N LYS A 732 -7.28 -9.48 25.05
CA LYS A 732 -7.05 -8.25 25.83
C LYS A 732 -8.34 -7.47 26.09
N GLY A 733 -9.41 -7.76 25.34
CA GLY A 733 -10.68 -7.04 25.43
C GLY A 733 -10.56 -5.57 25.02
N THR A 734 -9.69 -5.25 24.07
CA THR A 734 -9.48 -3.87 23.59
C THR A 734 -8.97 -3.85 22.13
N TRP A 735 -8.96 -2.67 21.53
CA TRP A 735 -8.36 -2.43 20.22
C TRP A 735 -6.83 -2.56 20.29
N LEU A 736 -6.19 -3.12 19.25
CA LEU A 736 -4.73 -3.17 19.13
C LEU A 736 -4.13 -1.77 19.26
N GLN A 737 -4.81 -0.77 18.71
CA GLN A 737 -4.47 0.65 18.78
C GLN A 737 -4.44 1.21 20.21
N ASN A 738 -5.08 0.55 21.18
CA ASN A 738 -5.04 0.90 22.60
C ASN A 738 -3.91 0.21 23.37
N LEU A 739 -3.28 -0.81 22.79
CA LEU A 739 -2.30 -1.62 23.49
C LEU A 739 -0.94 -0.93 23.57
N GLU A 740 -0.36 -0.94 24.77
CA GLU A 740 0.97 -0.41 25.02
C GLU A 740 2.02 -1.52 24.98
N GLY A 741 3.12 -1.28 24.25
CA GLY A 741 4.27 -2.16 24.18
C GLY A 741 4.68 -2.49 22.75
N ASN A 742 5.50 -3.52 22.62
CA ASN A 742 6.10 -3.96 21.38
C ASN A 742 5.11 -4.77 20.51
N TYR A 743 4.04 -4.13 20.05
CA TYR A 743 3.07 -4.73 19.13
C TYR A 743 3.25 -4.21 17.70
N PRO A 744 2.96 -5.02 16.67
CA PRO A 744 3.03 -4.56 15.28
C PRO A 744 2.05 -3.43 14.99
N GLY A 745 2.48 -2.50 14.12
CA GLY A 745 1.66 -1.37 13.66
C GLY A 745 1.01 -1.67 12.32
N PHE A 746 -0.23 -1.23 12.14
CA PHE A 746 -0.99 -1.42 10.91
C PHE A 746 -1.80 -0.18 10.54
N THR A 747 -1.84 0.15 9.25
CA THR A 747 -2.77 1.13 8.66
C THR A 747 -3.16 0.69 7.26
N GLY A 748 -4.37 1.03 6.80
CA GLY A 748 -4.86 0.65 5.47
C GLY A 748 -6.19 -0.08 5.53
N SER A 749 -6.38 -1.11 4.71
CA SER A 749 -7.63 -1.88 4.65
C SER A 749 -7.37 -3.36 4.41
N LEU A 750 -8.23 -4.21 4.97
CA LEU A 750 -8.33 -5.63 4.63
C LEU A 750 -9.77 -5.97 4.20
N THR A 751 -9.90 -6.75 3.13
CA THR A 751 -11.18 -7.10 2.50
C THR A 751 -11.49 -8.60 2.56
N ALA A 752 -10.46 -9.46 2.54
CA ALA A 752 -10.61 -10.91 2.66
C ALA A 752 -9.35 -11.56 3.23
N ALA A 753 -9.47 -12.78 3.76
CA ALA A 753 -8.35 -13.56 4.27
C ALA A 753 -8.55 -15.08 4.12
N ILE A 754 -7.44 -15.80 4.05
CA ILE A 754 -7.34 -17.25 4.20
C ILE A 754 -6.26 -17.50 5.25
N LEU A 755 -6.64 -17.93 6.45
CA LEU A 755 -5.67 -18.16 7.54
C LEU A 755 -4.90 -19.48 7.41
N ASP A 756 -5.57 -20.52 6.91
CA ASP A 756 -5.05 -21.88 6.87
C ASP A 756 -4.90 -22.38 5.43
N LEU A 757 -3.85 -21.92 4.75
CA LEU A 757 -3.50 -22.53 3.48
C LEU A 757 -3.11 -24.00 3.69
N PRO A 758 -3.54 -24.95 2.83
CA PRO A 758 -3.18 -26.37 2.96
C PRO A 758 -1.67 -26.65 3.00
N MET A 759 -0.87 -25.68 2.56
CA MET A 759 0.59 -25.74 2.44
C MET A 759 1.32 -24.98 3.56
N GLY A 760 0.56 -24.39 4.49
CA GLY A 760 1.06 -23.52 5.57
C GLY A 760 1.05 -22.04 5.17
N GLY A 761 0.83 -21.18 6.17
CA GLY A 761 0.78 -19.73 6.02
C GLY A 761 -0.64 -19.19 5.75
N SER A 762 -0.73 -17.87 5.71
CA SER A 762 -1.97 -17.13 5.48
C SER A 762 -1.82 -16.14 4.32
N LEU A 763 -2.94 -15.85 3.67
CA LEU A 763 -3.06 -14.85 2.61
C LEU A 763 -4.14 -13.85 2.99
N TYR A 764 -3.90 -12.60 2.66
CA TYR A 764 -4.81 -11.50 2.93
C TYR A 764 -5.01 -10.69 1.66
N ALA A 765 -6.14 -10.03 1.54
CA ALA A 765 -6.43 -9.11 0.46
C ALA A 765 -6.71 -7.73 1.05
N GLY A 766 -6.21 -6.70 0.39
CA GLY A 766 -6.45 -5.31 0.75
C GLY A 766 -5.26 -4.41 0.44
N SER A 767 -5.24 -3.23 1.03
CA SER A 767 -4.14 -2.27 0.88
C SER A 767 -3.61 -1.92 2.27
N LEU A 768 -2.61 -2.66 2.74
CA LEU A 768 -2.07 -2.56 4.10
C LEU A 768 -0.63 -2.04 4.09
N SER A 769 -0.36 -1.05 4.94
CA SER A 769 1.01 -0.73 5.39
C SER A 769 1.18 -1.27 6.82
N SER A 770 2.36 -1.79 7.10
CA SER A 770 2.66 -2.47 8.36
C SER A 770 4.07 -2.20 8.84
N ALA A 771 4.26 -2.21 10.15
CA ALA A 771 5.58 -2.13 10.77
C ALA A 771 5.74 -3.18 11.88
N GLN A 772 6.99 -3.62 12.10
CA GLN A 772 7.37 -4.53 13.19
C GLN A 772 6.88 -4.01 14.54
N PHE A 773 6.96 -2.69 14.76
CA PHE A 773 6.39 -2.03 15.93
C PHE A 773 5.59 -0.78 15.54
N GLY A 774 4.38 -0.65 16.08
CA GLY A 774 3.53 0.54 15.99
C GLY A 774 3.91 1.58 17.06
N ILE A 775 5.10 2.15 16.93
CA ILE A 775 5.65 3.13 17.88
C ILE A 775 5.76 4.49 17.19
N ASN A 776 5.29 5.53 17.87
CA ASN A 776 5.28 6.89 17.35
C ASN A 776 6.58 7.62 17.68
N GLY A 777 7.28 8.09 16.65
CA GLY A 777 8.35 9.09 16.68
C GLY A 777 9.67 8.73 17.38
N ALA A 778 9.70 7.80 18.34
CA ALA A 778 10.91 7.45 19.07
C ALA A 778 10.99 5.97 19.44
N ALA A 779 12.08 5.31 19.05
CA ALA A 779 12.39 3.92 19.36
C ALA A 779 13.79 3.79 19.99
N THR A 780 14.00 2.75 20.79
CA THR A 780 15.33 2.34 21.24
C THR A 780 15.94 1.34 20.26
N LEU A 781 17.27 1.30 20.18
CA LEU A 781 18.00 0.34 19.33
C LEU A 781 19.09 -0.36 20.14
N SER A 782 19.22 -1.67 19.97
CA SER A 782 20.22 -2.50 20.64
C SER A 782 20.66 -3.69 19.79
N ASN A 783 21.56 -4.54 20.31
CA ASN A 783 21.93 -5.80 19.66
C ASN A 783 20.75 -6.80 19.56
N GLU A 784 19.69 -6.60 20.35
CA GLU A 784 18.47 -7.42 20.32
C GLU A 784 17.44 -6.85 19.31
N GLY A 785 17.73 -5.72 18.67
CA GLY A 785 16.86 -5.05 17.71
C GLY A 785 16.22 -3.77 18.26
N LEU A 786 15.07 -3.41 17.68
CA LEU A 786 14.26 -2.25 18.05
C LEU A 786 13.51 -2.50 19.37
N GLY A 787 13.30 -1.44 20.15
CA GLY A 787 12.44 -1.44 21.34
C GLY A 787 11.75 -0.09 21.53
N GLN A 788 10.95 0.04 22.59
CA GLN A 788 10.16 1.24 22.86
C GLN A 788 10.72 2.06 24.04
N PHE A 789 10.62 3.39 23.96
CA PHE A 789 10.70 4.22 25.16
C PHE A 789 9.38 4.13 25.97
N PRO A 790 9.37 4.24 27.30
CA PRO A 790 8.15 4.25 28.11
C PRO A 790 7.38 5.58 27.97
N LEU A 791 6.93 5.88 26.74
CA LEU A 791 6.29 7.14 26.34
C LEU A 791 5.14 6.88 25.37
N LYS A 792 4.10 7.71 25.46
CA LYS A 792 2.95 7.74 24.54
C LYS A 792 2.97 9.02 23.71
N ILE A 793 3.69 8.98 22.61
CA ILE A 793 3.80 10.12 21.71
C ILE A 793 2.58 10.14 20.78
N ARG A 794 1.85 11.26 20.77
CA ARG A 794 0.79 11.56 19.82
C ARG A 794 1.32 12.63 18.86
N THR A 795 1.31 12.35 17.57
CA THR A 795 1.67 13.32 16.53
C THR A 795 0.48 14.27 16.32
N SER A 796 0.73 15.58 16.41
CA SER A 796 -0.29 16.60 16.18
C SER A 796 -0.67 16.60 14.69
N SER A 797 -1.95 16.40 14.35
CA SER A 797 -2.42 16.49 12.97
C SER A 797 -2.26 17.94 12.48
N SER A 798 -1.39 18.18 11.50
CA SER A 798 -1.27 19.49 10.87
C SER A 798 -2.55 19.81 10.11
N SER A 799 -3.15 20.97 10.42
CA SER A 799 -4.29 21.48 9.67
C SER A 799 -3.83 21.81 8.25
N SER A 800 -4.30 21.04 7.27
CA SER A 800 -4.10 21.26 5.85
C SER A 800 -4.60 22.65 5.44
N ASN A 801 -3.70 23.56 5.07
CA ASN A 801 -3.94 24.67 4.13
C ASN A 801 -2.68 25.53 3.95
N SER A 802 -1.79 25.15 3.03
CA SER A 802 -0.90 26.09 2.31
C SER A 802 0.08 25.34 1.38
N SER A 803 -0.41 24.92 0.21
CA SER A 803 0.47 24.52 -0.90
C SER A 803 1.03 25.77 -1.58
N THR A 804 2.26 26.18 -1.22
CA THR A 804 3.06 27.05 -2.09
C THR A 804 4.49 26.51 -2.20
N LEU A 805 4.82 26.05 -3.42
CA LEU A 805 6.17 25.70 -3.85
C LEU A 805 7.08 26.91 -3.65
N THR A 806 7.94 26.87 -2.63
CA THR A 806 8.99 27.89 -2.41
C THR A 806 10.36 27.22 -2.32
N ARG A 807 11.38 27.95 -2.80
CA ARG A 807 12.77 27.52 -2.85
C ARG A 807 13.27 27.10 -1.46
N ARG A 808 13.99 25.98 -1.41
CA ARG A 808 14.56 25.31 -0.23
C ARG A 808 15.53 26.22 0.53
N ASP A 809 15.01 26.88 1.56
CA ASP A 809 15.75 27.45 2.69
C ASP A 809 15.31 26.71 3.99
N VAL A 810 15.93 27.00 5.14
CA VAL A 810 15.52 26.59 6.53
C VAL A 810 13.99 26.66 6.77
N SER A 811 13.25 27.38 5.93
CA SER A 811 11.79 27.40 5.84
C SER A 811 11.12 26.05 5.51
N SER A 812 11.84 24.98 5.15
CA SER A 812 11.25 23.62 5.15
C SER A 812 10.89 23.11 6.55
N MET A 813 11.35 23.79 7.62
CA MET A 813 10.91 23.55 9.00
C MET A 813 9.61 24.29 9.38
N LYS A 814 9.04 25.09 8.47
CA LYS A 814 8.04 26.09 8.82
C LYS A 814 6.59 25.60 8.78
N ASN A 815 6.27 24.44 8.20
CA ASN A 815 4.88 23.98 8.06
C ASN A 815 4.62 22.44 8.05
N ASP A 816 5.64 21.56 7.93
CA ASP A 816 5.40 20.10 7.74
C ASP A 816 6.20 19.16 8.67
N THR A 817 6.99 19.66 9.63
CA THR A 817 7.82 18.80 10.50
C THR A 817 7.12 18.44 11.81
N THR A 818 6.39 17.33 11.82
CA THR A 818 5.75 16.73 13.01
C THR A 818 6.62 15.62 13.62
N GLY A 819 6.43 15.26 14.89
CA GLY A 819 7.13 14.14 15.52
C GLY A 819 8.37 14.53 16.33
N VAL A 820 9.20 13.55 16.68
CA VAL A 820 10.41 13.75 17.50
C VAL A 820 11.61 13.98 16.59
N MET A 821 12.22 15.16 16.67
CA MET A 821 13.27 15.58 15.73
C MET A 821 14.68 15.31 16.24
N THR A 822 14.87 15.30 17.56
CA THR A 822 16.19 15.14 18.17
C THR A 822 16.08 14.62 19.60
N GLY A 823 17.18 14.08 20.12
CA GLY A 823 17.26 13.57 21.49
C GLY A 823 18.68 13.56 22.02
N ILE A 824 18.82 13.56 23.35
CA ILE A 824 20.11 13.50 24.03
C ILE A 824 19.97 12.77 25.37
N PHE A 825 21.01 12.03 25.77
CA PHE A 825 21.10 11.41 27.10
C PHE A 825 21.92 12.30 28.04
N TYR A 826 21.51 12.36 29.30
CA TYR A 826 22.22 13.02 30.39
C TYR A 826 22.42 12.04 31.54
N ASP A 827 23.68 11.71 31.86
CA ASP A 827 24.06 10.72 32.88
C ASP A 827 25.08 11.25 33.92
N GLU A 828 25.02 12.54 34.23
CA GLU A 828 25.85 13.19 35.25
C GLU A 828 25.12 13.35 36.60
N ASP A 829 25.88 13.52 37.69
CA ASP A 829 25.37 13.85 39.05
C ASP A 829 24.28 12.91 39.60
N ASP A 830 24.42 11.59 39.39
CA ASP A 830 23.45 10.54 39.78
C ASP A 830 22.07 10.66 39.07
N HIS A 831 21.95 11.53 38.07
CA HIS A 831 20.77 11.63 37.21
C HIS A 831 20.93 10.77 35.95
N ASN A 832 19.81 10.27 35.44
CA ASN A 832 19.77 9.46 34.23
C ASN A 832 18.57 9.87 33.36
N ILE A 833 18.73 10.99 32.66
CA ILE A 833 17.64 11.66 31.94
C ILE A 833 17.80 11.43 30.44
N THR A 834 16.73 11.00 29.78
CA THR A 834 16.60 11.04 28.32
C THR A 834 15.74 12.24 27.95
N VAL A 835 16.27 13.13 27.11
CA VAL A 835 15.52 14.27 26.59
C VAL A 835 15.16 13.97 25.14
N LEU A 836 13.87 14.07 24.81
CA LEU A 836 13.39 14.00 23.43
C LEU A 836 12.70 15.32 23.09
N ALA A 837 13.00 15.87 21.91
CA ALA A 837 12.50 17.18 21.48
C ALA A 837 12.04 17.18 20.02
N GLY A 838 11.01 17.95 19.71
CA GLY A 838 10.38 17.99 18.40
C GLY A 838 9.11 18.83 18.39
N HIS A 839 8.14 18.41 17.57
CA HIS A 839 6.78 18.94 17.53
C HIS A 839 5.79 17.79 17.71
N PHE A 840 5.46 17.49 18.96
CA PHE A 840 4.62 16.38 19.36
C PHE A 840 3.95 16.66 20.70
N THR A 841 2.92 15.87 21.02
CA THR A 841 2.30 15.86 22.34
C THR A 841 2.48 14.49 22.99
N THR A 842 2.75 14.44 24.28
CA THR A 842 2.74 13.20 25.09
C THR A 842 2.07 13.49 26.44
N GLU A 843 1.90 12.47 27.26
CA GLU A 843 1.39 12.61 28.63
C GLU A 843 2.50 12.44 29.67
N SER A 844 2.42 13.22 30.75
CA SER A 844 3.24 13.03 31.94
C SER A 844 2.79 11.82 32.74
N SER A 845 3.61 11.38 33.71
CA SER A 845 3.21 10.32 34.65
C SER A 845 1.96 10.66 35.48
N ASP A 846 1.58 11.94 35.56
CA ASP A 846 0.37 12.43 36.23
C ASP A 846 -0.82 12.66 35.25
N GLY A 847 -0.69 12.27 33.97
CA GLY A 847 -1.74 12.41 32.95
C GLY A 847 -1.91 13.82 32.39
N LYS A 848 -0.91 14.70 32.52
CA LYS A 848 -0.94 16.05 31.92
C LYS A 848 -0.28 16.05 30.54
N ALA A 849 -0.83 16.80 29.60
CA ALA A 849 -0.18 17.01 28.31
C ALA A 849 1.21 17.66 28.47
N ILE A 850 2.19 17.12 27.77
CA ILE A 850 3.54 17.64 27.60
C ILE A 850 3.72 17.87 26.10
N GLU A 851 4.11 19.08 25.74
CA GLU A 851 4.31 19.47 24.35
C GLU A 851 5.80 19.67 24.09
N ASN A 852 6.25 19.26 22.91
CA ASN A 852 7.53 19.61 22.28
C ASN A 852 8.82 19.07 22.93
N ILE A 853 8.95 19.06 24.26
CA ILE A 853 10.11 18.49 24.98
C ILE A 853 9.63 17.62 26.14
N VAL A 854 10.08 16.36 26.14
CA VAL A 854 9.86 15.41 27.23
C VAL A 854 11.18 14.99 27.88
N LEU A 855 11.15 14.91 29.20
CA LEU A 855 12.23 14.45 30.08
C LEU A 855 11.79 13.12 30.68
N LEU A 856 12.51 12.06 30.32
CA LEU A 856 12.33 10.73 30.88
C LEU A 856 13.47 10.45 31.86
N GLU A 857 13.16 10.32 33.14
CA GLU A 857 14.12 9.97 34.19
C GLU A 857 13.67 8.66 34.85
N ASP A 858 14.42 7.59 34.63
CA ASP A 858 13.98 6.23 34.91
C ASP A 858 12.60 5.93 34.25
N ASP A 859 11.55 5.72 35.04
CA ASP A 859 10.16 5.52 34.56
C ASP A 859 9.30 6.79 34.69
N SER A 860 9.88 7.91 35.12
CA SER A 860 9.17 9.18 35.36
C SER A 860 9.18 10.05 34.10
N VAL A 861 7.99 10.45 33.64
CA VAL A 861 7.78 11.27 32.45
C VAL A 861 7.36 12.67 32.87
N SER A 862 8.16 13.67 32.50
CA SER A 862 7.92 15.08 32.82
C SER A 862 8.23 15.99 31.63
N GLY A 863 7.65 17.18 31.60
CA GLY A 863 7.94 18.21 30.60
C GLY A 863 8.72 19.37 31.19
N ILE A 864 9.05 20.36 30.36
CA ILE A 864 9.77 21.59 30.79
C ILE A 864 8.86 22.63 31.47
N GLY A 865 7.55 22.40 31.55
CA GLY A 865 6.57 23.31 32.14
C GLY A 865 5.86 24.21 31.11
N SER A 866 5.10 25.19 31.60
CA SER A 866 4.37 26.14 30.75
C SER A 866 5.22 27.35 30.38
N GLY A 867 4.94 27.97 29.23
CA GLY A 867 5.61 29.19 28.78
C GLY A 867 6.12 29.12 27.35
N ILE A 868 6.14 27.93 26.75
CA ILE A 868 6.43 27.71 25.33
C ILE A 868 5.13 27.46 24.58
N SER A 869 5.02 27.97 23.36
CA SER A 869 3.88 27.73 22.47
C SER A 869 3.86 26.27 22.02
N SER A 870 2.67 25.67 21.99
CA SER A 870 2.40 24.34 21.42
C SER A 870 2.88 24.21 19.97
N GLU A 871 2.85 25.30 19.21
CA GLU A 871 3.25 25.37 17.80
C GLU A 871 4.78 25.38 17.59
N SER A 872 5.56 25.35 18.66
CA SER A 872 7.03 25.35 18.57
C SER A 872 7.55 24.02 18.02
N THR A 873 8.68 24.06 17.31
CA THR A 873 9.40 22.86 16.85
C THR A 873 10.85 22.94 17.30
N PHE A 874 11.30 21.99 18.10
CA PHE A 874 12.70 21.88 18.53
C PHE A 874 13.49 20.91 17.64
N VAL A 875 14.69 21.29 17.22
CA VAL A 875 15.53 20.49 16.32
C VAL A 875 16.99 20.36 16.78
N ALA A 876 17.42 21.19 17.73
CA ALA A 876 18.79 21.18 18.24
C ALA A 876 18.81 21.15 19.78
N LEU A 877 19.62 20.25 20.35
CA LEU A 877 19.85 20.13 21.78
C LEU A 877 21.35 20.11 22.08
N ALA A 878 21.76 20.72 23.19
CA ALA A 878 23.08 20.52 23.76
C ALA A 878 23.02 20.66 25.28
N ILE A 879 23.88 19.94 25.99
CA ILE A 879 23.96 20.01 27.46
C ILE A 879 25.32 20.51 27.89
N ARG A 880 25.33 21.40 28.90
CA ARG A 880 26.53 21.83 29.59
C ARG A 880 26.27 21.97 31.08
N SER A 881 27.00 21.22 31.90
CA SER A 881 26.96 21.32 33.37
C SER A 881 25.53 21.28 33.93
N GLY A 882 24.75 20.29 33.50
CA GLY A 882 23.33 20.13 33.87
C GLY A 882 22.34 21.08 33.22
N VAL A 883 22.77 22.05 32.41
CA VAL A 883 21.88 22.97 31.68
C VAL A 883 21.68 22.48 30.24
N LEU A 884 20.43 22.20 29.88
CA LEU A 884 19.97 21.93 28.52
C LEU A 884 19.75 23.24 27.77
N PHE A 885 20.39 23.38 26.61
CA PHE A 885 20.08 24.39 25.60
C PHE A 885 19.25 23.71 24.51
N ALA A 886 18.07 24.25 24.23
CA ALA A 886 17.16 23.70 23.23
C ALA A 886 16.74 24.79 22.24
N GLY A 887 16.91 24.51 20.95
CA GLY A 887 16.69 25.48 19.88
C GLY A 887 15.90 24.91 18.70
N GLY A 888 15.28 25.82 17.96
CA GLY A 888 14.45 25.51 16.80
C GLY A 888 13.67 26.72 16.31
N ASP A 889 12.48 26.47 15.73
CA ASP A 889 11.46 27.50 15.55
C ASP A 889 10.57 27.49 16.78
N ILE A 890 10.93 28.32 17.77
CA ILE A 890 10.28 28.32 19.07
C ILE A 890 9.83 29.72 19.42
N SER A 891 8.67 29.80 20.07
CA SER A 891 8.13 31.04 20.60
C SER A 891 7.48 30.80 21.96
N GLY A 892 7.51 31.81 22.82
CA GLY A 892 6.92 31.71 24.15
C GLY A 892 7.23 32.90 25.05
N THR A 893 6.73 32.83 26.28
CA THR A 893 7.01 33.79 27.35
C THR A 893 7.28 33.03 28.65
N ILE A 894 8.48 33.19 29.21
CA ILE A 894 8.92 32.60 30.48
C ILE A 894 9.19 33.74 31.47
N ASP A 895 8.56 33.74 32.64
CA ASP A 895 8.70 34.77 33.67
C ASP A 895 8.60 36.21 33.12
N GLU A 896 7.54 36.47 32.33
CA GLU A 896 7.27 37.77 31.63
C GLU A 896 8.32 38.17 30.57
N THR A 897 9.26 37.28 30.24
CA THR A 897 10.27 37.50 29.20
C THR A 897 9.94 36.68 27.96
N ASP A 898 9.82 37.35 26.81
CA ASP A 898 9.61 36.68 25.53
C ASP A 898 10.87 35.90 25.13
N VAL A 899 10.68 34.61 24.80
CA VAL A 899 11.71 33.72 24.28
C VAL A 899 11.44 33.38 22.83
N LYS A 900 12.50 33.41 22.02
CA LYS A 900 12.45 33.05 20.60
C LYS A 900 13.74 32.35 20.17
N GLY A 901 13.59 31.26 19.44
CA GLY A 901 14.68 30.47 18.83
C GLY A 901 15.52 29.61 19.78
N LEU A 902 15.74 30.05 21.03
CA LEU A 902 16.55 29.32 22.02
C LEU A 902 15.97 29.44 23.44
N ILE A 903 16.00 28.35 24.19
CA ILE A 903 15.77 28.34 25.64
C ILE A 903 16.91 27.61 26.37
N SER A 904 16.99 27.87 27.68
CA SER A 904 17.86 27.11 28.58
C SER A 904 17.10 26.60 29.80
N TYR A 905 17.33 25.34 30.16
CA TYR A 905 16.61 24.64 31.21
C TYR A 905 17.58 23.82 32.07
N ASP A 906 17.49 23.94 33.39
CA ASP A 906 18.33 23.17 34.30
C ASP A 906 17.67 21.81 34.56
N LEU A 907 18.34 20.74 34.11
CA LEU A 907 17.86 19.36 34.21
C LEU A 907 17.91 18.82 35.64
N THR A 908 18.75 19.40 36.50
CA THR A 908 18.92 18.98 37.90
C THR A 908 17.84 19.59 38.77
N SER A 909 17.62 20.90 38.65
CA SER A 909 16.57 21.61 39.39
C SER A 909 15.19 21.52 38.75
N LYS A 910 15.10 21.02 37.51
CA LYS A 910 13.89 20.94 36.68
C LYS A 910 13.15 22.28 36.59
N SER A 911 13.92 23.33 36.28
CA SER A 911 13.40 24.69 36.16
C SER A 911 14.07 25.48 35.05
N PHE A 912 13.37 26.47 34.51
CA PHE A 912 13.96 27.42 33.59
C PHE A 912 15.05 28.24 34.29
N THR A 913 16.20 28.38 33.63
CA THR A 913 17.26 29.28 34.11
C THR A 913 16.93 30.73 33.72
N SER A 914 17.84 31.68 34.03
CA SER A 914 17.81 32.97 33.32
C SER A 914 17.92 32.72 31.81
N GLN A 915 16.88 33.09 31.06
CA GLN A 915 16.83 32.79 29.63
C GLN A 915 17.80 33.65 28.83
N PRO A 916 18.43 33.13 27.77
CA PRO A 916 19.19 33.93 26.82
C PRO A 916 18.29 34.98 26.16
N PRO A 917 18.78 36.21 25.91
CA PRO A 917 18.02 37.18 25.13
C PRO A 917 17.63 36.63 23.75
N SER A 918 16.36 36.76 23.37
CA SER A 918 15.78 36.21 22.14
C SER A 918 16.50 36.58 20.85
N ILE A 919 16.55 35.65 19.90
CA ILE A 919 17.02 35.93 18.54
C ILE A 919 15.93 36.59 17.68
N SER A 920 16.34 37.38 16.67
CA SER A 920 15.43 38.07 15.75
C SER A 920 16.05 38.34 14.38
N GLY A 921 15.22 38.77 13.41
CA GLY A 921 15.61 38.92 12.01
C GLY A 921 15.61 37.59 11.24
N ALA A 922 15.69 37.66 9.90
CA ALA A 922 15.52 36.51 9.00
C ALA A 922 14.33 35.60 9.40
N ASN A 923 14.56 34.29 9.55
CA ASN A 923 13.53 33.33 10.02
C ASN A 923 13.45 33.23 11.55
N SER A 924 14.45 33.74 12.28
CA SER A 924 14.58 33.65 13.75
C SER A 924 14.60 32.21 14.28
N THR A 925 15.28 31.30 13.56
CA THR A 925 15.33 29.86 13.86
C THR A 925 16.75 29.41 14.22
N VAL A 926 16.87 28.47 15.17
CA VAL A 926 18.13 27.80 15.52
C VAL A 926 18.16 26.41 14.91
N ALA A 927 19.20 26.08 14.15
CA ALA A 927 19.37 24.78 13.51
C ALA A 927 20.45 23.91 14.17
N ALA A 928 21.45 24.51 14.81
CA ALA A 928 22.55 23.80 15.44
C ALA A 928 23.01 24.49 16.74
N ILE A 929 23.34 23.68 17.75
CA ILE A 929 23.92 24.13 19.02
C ILE A 929 25.16 23.28 19.29
N ALA A 930 26.30 23.92 19.59
CA ALA A 930 27.55 23.22 19.87
C ALA A 930 28.24 23.84 21.10
N VAL A 931 28.48 23.03 22.13
CA VAL A 931 29.21 23.44 23.34
C VAL A 931 30.70 23.33 23.08
N ARG A 932 31.46 24.40 23.35
CA ARG A 932 32.92 24.35 23.24
C ARG A 932 33.52 23.48 24.35
N PRO A 933 34.37 22.49 24.03
CA PRO A 933 35.02 21.65 25.04
C PRO A 933 35.78 22.48 26.08
N ASP A 934 35.62 22.15 27.36
CA ASP A 934 36.24 22.81 28.50
C ASP A 934 36.03 24.34 28.60
N SER A 935 34.96 24.89 28.00
CA SER A 935 34.66 26.34 28.02
C SER A 935 33.25 26.64 28.54
N ALA A 936 32.97 27.93 28.79
CA ALA A 936 31.65 28.47 29.07
C ALA A 936 30.88 28.93 27.82
N ASP A 937 31.48 28.81 26.65
CA ASP A 937 30.87 29.28 25.40
C ASP A 937 30.04 28.17 24.74
N VAL A 938 28.78 28.49 24.45
CA VAL A 938 27.88 27.71 23.60
C VAL A 938 27.73 28.44 22.27
N TYR A 939 27.90 27.74 21.16
CA TYR A 939 27.78 28.29 19.80
C TYR A 939 26.40 27.93 19.26
N ILE A 940 25.69 28.92 18.72
CA ILE A 940 24.31 28.80 18.25
C ILE A 940 24.27 29.25 16.80
N GLY A 941 23.97 28.30 15.91
CA GLY A 941 23.87 28.48 14.47
C GLY A 941 22.43 28.35 13.97
N GLY A 942 22.04 29.16 12.99
CA GLY A 942 20.72 29.08 12.39
C GLY A 942 20.46 30.18 11.36
N SER A 943 19.20 30.60 11.24
CA SER A 943 18.75 31.68 10.36
C SER A 943 18.17 32.82 11.17
N PHE A 944 19.02 33.77 11.56
CA PHE A 944 18.66 34.97 12.31
C PHE A 944 19.69 36.08 12.05
N GLU A 945 19.36 37.33 12.40
CA GLU A 945 20.26 38.49 12.21
C GLU A 945 20.80 39.03 13.55
N ASN A 946 20.03 38.91 14.63
CA ASN A 946 20.35 39.48 15.93
C ASN A 946 20.10 38.48 17.05
N ALA A 947 20.89 38.57 18.13
CA ALA A 947 20.67 37.91 19.41
C ALA A 947 20.56 38.95 20.53
N GLY A 948 19.33 39.21 21.01
CA GLY A 948 19.01 40.38 21.80
C GLY A 948 19.31 41.67 21.01
N ALA A 949 20.19 42.51 21.55
CA ALA A 949 20.64 43.74 20.90
C ALA A 949 21.94 43.57 20.10
N LEU A 950 22.54 42.37 20.07
CA LEU A 950 23.78 42.09 19.36
C LEU A 950 23.48 41.65 17.92
N GLU A 951 24.09 42.32 16.95
CA GLU A 951 24.06 41.90 15.54
C GLU A 951 25.03 40.73 15.31
N CYS A 952 24.50 39.54 15.04
CA CYS A 952 25.27 38.33 14.77
C CYS A 952 24.49 37.46 13.76
N PRO A 953 24.61 37.73 12.44
CA PRO A 953 23.87 37.04 11.40
C PRO A 953 24.30 35.58 11.30
N GLY A 954 23.38 34.67 11.62
CA GLY A 954 23.50 33.22 11.46
C GLY A 954 24.29 32.48 12.54
N LEU A 955 25.20 33.14 13.26
CA LEU A 955 26.03 32.49 14.28
C LEU A 955 26.39 33.43 15.43
N CYS A 956 26.01 33.05 16.66
CA CYS A 956 26.41 33.76 17.88
C CYS A 956 27.00 32.78 18.90
N THR A 957 27.75 33.32 19.87
CA THR A 957 28.19 32.58 21.05
C THR A 957 27.47 33.11 22.29
N TYR A 958 27.00 32.21 23.14
CA TYR A 958 26.44 32.55 24.44
C TYR A 958 27.39 32.07 25.53
N ASN A 959 27.93 33.00 26.30
CA ASN A 959 28.76 32.65 27.46
C ASN A 959 27.85 32.44 28.67
N VAL A 960 27.79 31.20 29.16
CA VAL A 960 26.86 30.78 30.22
C VAL A 960 27.22 31.42 31.56
N ASP A 961 28.50 31.65 31.83
CA ASP A 961 28.94 32.20 33.12
C ASP A 961 28.62 33.70 33.24
N SER A 962 28.72 34.46 32.15
CA SER A 962 28.38 35.90 32.13
C SER A 962 26.93 36.20 31.71
N GLY A 963 26.23 35.23 31.11
CA GLY A 963 24.89 35.41 30.56
C GLY A 963 24.84 36.37 29.37
N GLN A 964 25.89 36.43 28.55
CA GLN A 964 26.03 37.41 27.47
C GLN A 964 26.24 36.76 26.10
N TRP A 965 25.57 37.33 25.10
CA TRP A 965 25.83 37.06 23.70
C TRP A 965 27.12 37.73 23.25
N ASN A 966 27.88 37.03 22.42
CA ASN A 966 29.03 37.50 21.68
C ASN A 966 28.95 37.01 20.23
N ARG A 967 29.73 37.63 19.35
CA ARG A 967 29.84 37.24 17.95
C ARG A 967 31.22 36.60 17.72
N PRO A 968 31.31 35.36 17.20
CA PRO A 968 32.59 34.74 16.88
C PRO A 968 33.11 35.33 15.58
N GLY A 969 33.93 36.38 15.64
CA GLY A 969 34.45 37.08 14.47
C GLY A 969 33.40 37.90 13.71
N SER A 970 33.82 38.67 12.72
CA SER A 970 32.94 39.52 11.90
C SER A 970 32.81 39.06 10.44
N GLU A 971 33.60 38.06 10.06
CA GLU A 971 33.86 37.68 8.68
C GLU A 971 32.83 36.70 8.12
N LEU A 972 32.10 35.98 8.99
CA LEU A 972 31.12 34.97 8.62
C LEU A 972 29.69 35.50 8.85
N GLU A 973 28.83 35.29 7.87
CA GLU A 973 27.39 35.55 7.90
C GLU A 973 26.64 34.52 7.04
N GLY A 974 25.31 34.56 7.04
CA GLY A 974 24.47 33.65 6.27
C GLY A 974 23.64 32.74 7.18
N THR A 975 23.35 31.53 6.71
CA THR A 975 22.57 30.53 7.44
C THR A 975 23.45 29.35 7.80
N VAL A 976 23.59 29.09 9.10
CA VAL A 976 24.36 27.93 9.61
C VAL A 976 23.41 26.76 9.86
N TYR A 977 23.67 25.62 9.21
CA TYR A 977 22.89 24.39 9.37
C TYR A 977 23.53 23.41 10.36
N SER A 978 24.87 23.36 10.42
CA SER A 978 25.60 22.38 11.23
C SER A 978 26.85 22.99 11.86
N LEU A 979 27.19 22.49 13.05
CA LEU A 979 28.35 22.91 13.85
C LEU A 979 29.04 21.67 14.42
N LEU A 980 30.36 21.56 14.25
CA LEU A 980 31.16 20.44 14.76
C LEU A 980 32.50 20.90 15.33
N TRP A 981 32.71 20.67 16.63
CA TRP A 981 34.03 20.86 17.25
C TRP A 981 34.94 19.68 16.90
N VAL A 982 36.01 19.94 16.15
CA VAL A 982 37.03 18.92 15.81
C VAL A 982 38.21 18.96 16.79
N SER A 983 38.36 20.04 17.55
CA SER A 983 39.25 20.11 18.72
C SER A 983 38.77 21.21 19.68
N LYS A 984 39.34 21.32 20.89
CA LYS A 984 39.02 22.42 21.83
C LYS A 984 39.21 23.86 21.31
N ASN A 985 39.89 24.03 20.18
CA ASN A 985 40.11 25.34 19.56
C ASN A 985 39.60 25.44 18.12
N GLN A 986 39.07 24.37 17.53
CA GLN A 986 38.67 24.38 16.12
C GLN A 986 37.23 23.91 15.95
N LEU A 987 36.40 24.81 15.43
CA LEU A 987 34.99 24.56 15.12
C LEU A 987 34.81 24.62 13.61
N ILE A 988 34.06 23.67 13.06
CA ILE A 988 33.65 23.64 11.67
C ILE A 988 32.18 24.06 11.59
N ALA A 989 31.86 24.97 10.67
CA ALA A 989 30.49 25.42 10.41
C ALA A 989 30.12 25.10 8.96
N GLY A 990 29.02 24.36 8.78
CA GLY A 990 28.42 24.05 7.48
C GLY A 990 27.14 24.84 7.28
N GLY A 991 26.93 25.38 6.08
CA GLY A 991 25.79 26.26 5.83
C GLY A 991 25.68 26.80 4.43
N ASP A 992 24.71 27.69 4.23
CA ASP A 992 24.75 28.70 3.16
C ASP A 992 25.42 29.95 3.73
N LEU A 993 26.77 29.99 3.67
CA LEU A 993 27.58 30.99 4.36
C LEU A 993 28.20 31.98 3.37
N ARG A 994 28.52 33.17 3.88
CA ARG A 994 29.26 34.21 3.14
C ARG A 994 30.44 34.69 3.97
N GLY A 995 31.60 34.82 3.33
CA GLY A 995 32.80 35.44 3.86
C GLY A 995 32.93 36.89 3.39
N ASN A 996 33.26 37.82 4.29
CA ASN A 996 33.57 39.23 3.96
C ASN A 996 32.57 39.90 2.97
N GLY A 997 31.26 39.69 3.18
CA GLY A 997 30.19 40.41 2.50
C GLY A 997 29.76 39.90 1.12
N SER A 998 30.49 38.98 0.46
CA SER A 998 30.02 38.36 -0.79
C SER A 998 30.66 37.04 -1.21
N ASP A 999 31.73 36.58 -0.55
CA ASP A 999 32.40 35.34 -0.97
C ASP A 999 31.60 34.13 -0.49
N GLN A 1000 30.95 33.42 -1.40
CA GLN A 1000 30.17 32.22 -1.07
C GLN A 1000 31.05 31.15 -0.43
N ARG A 1001 30.62 30.58 0.69
CA ARG A 1001 31.31 29.48 1.40
C ARG A 1001 30.26 28.49 1.91
N PHE A 1002 30.48 27.20 1.70
CA PHE A 1002 29.57 26.17 2.23
C PHE A 1002 30.10 25.49 3.49
N LEU A 1003 31.40 25.63 3.76
CA LEU A 1003 32.08 25.06 4.92
C LEU A 1003 33.22 25.97 5.37
N ALA A 1004 33.25 26.33 6.66
CA ALA A 1004 34.24 27.24 7.23
C ALA A 1004 34.84 26.70 8.54
N SER A 1005 36.08 27.08 8.85
CA SER A 1005 36.81 26.71 10.06
C SER A 1005 37.07 27.93 10.95
N TRP A 1006 36.68 27.85 12.21
CA TRP A 1006 36.95 28.85 13.25
C TRP A 1006 38.07 28.40 14.16
N ASP A 1007 39.10 29.25 14.32
CA ASP A 1007 40.17 29.06 15.31
C ASP A 1007 39.87 29.93 16.54
N ALA A 1008 39.39 29.33 17.61
CA ALA A 1008 38.98 30.03 18.83
C ALA A 1008 40.16 30.60 19.65
N LYS A 1009 41.42 30.36 19.27
CA LYS A 1009 42.59 31.02 19.86
C LYS A 1009 43.01 32.25 19.06
N LYS A 1010 42.88 32.20 17.74
CA LYS A 1010 43.18 33.32 16.85
C LYS A 1010 41.98 34.26 16.68
N GLU A 1011 40.79 33.78 17.03
CA GLU A 1011 39.51 34.46 16.80
C GLU A 1011 39.31 34.81 15.32
N GLU A 1012 39.60 33.85 14.44
CA GLU A 1012 39.58 34.05 12.98
C GLU A 1012 38.84 32.90 12.27
N TRP A 1013 38.03 33.26 11.26
CA TRP A 1013 37.44 32.33 10.30
C TRP A 1013 38.32 32.13 9.08
N THR A 1014 38.50 30.87 8.69
CA THR A 1014 39.21 30.47 7.48
C THR A 1014 38.31 29.59 6.61
N ASN A 1015 38.54 29.56 5.30
CA ASN A 1015 37.83 28.62 4.43
C ASN A 1015 38.30 27.20 4.78
N PHE A 1016 37.38 26.23 4.83
CA PHE A 1016 37.80 24.85 5.01
C PHE A 1016 38.60 24.38 3.77
N PRO A 1017 39.68 23.61 3.93
CA PRO A 1017 40.48 23.14 2.79
C PRO A 1017 39.63 22.44 1.72
N GLY A 1018 39.74 22.89 0.46
CA GLY A 1018 38.99 22.32 -0.66
C GLY A 1018 37.48 22.60 -0.65
N ALA A 1019 36.96 23.47 0.23
CA ALA A 1019 35.53 23.78 0.30
C ALA A 1019 34.95 24.36 -1.02
N ASP A 1020 35.80 24.88 -1.90
CA ASP A 1020 35.41 25.38 -3.23
C ASP A 1020 34.97 24.24 -4.17
N ASP A 1021 35.30 22.99 -3.86
CA ASP A 1021 34.87 21.80 -4.61
C ASP A 1021 33.46 21.33 -4.20
N LEU A 1022 32.86 21.91 -3.16
CA LEU A 1022 31.52 21.56 -2.69
C LEU A 1022 30.45 22.18 -3.60
N PRO A 1023 29.51 21.39 -4.16
CA PRO A 1023 28.55 21.87 -5.17
C PRO A 1023 27.38 22.68 -4.60
N GLY A 1024 27.24 22.76 -3.27
CA GLY A 1024 26.19 23.52 -2.62
C GLY A 1024 26.29 23.53 -1.09
N PRO A 1025 25.30 24.14 -0.40
CA PRO A 1025 25.28 24.28 1.07
C PRO A 1025 25.41 22.94 1.80
N VAL A 1026 26.27 22.90 2.81
CA VAL A 1026 26.42 21.73 3.69
C VAL A 1026 25.35 21.77 4.77
N VAL A 1027 24.40 20.83 4.69
CA VAL A 1027 23.28 20.71 5.64
C VAL A 1027 23.61 19.75 6.76
N VAL A 1028 24.31 18.65 6.45
CA VAL A 1028 24.72 17.63 7.43
C VAL A 1028 26.24 17.50 7.44
N LEU A 1029 26.81 17.42 8.65
CA LEU A 1029 28.24 17.31 8.90
C LEU A 1029 28.49 16.25 9.98
N SER A 1030 29.40 15.31 9.73
CA SER A 1030 29.71 14.23 10.66
C SER A 1030 31.21 13.85 10.62
N PRO A 1031 31.84 13.46 11.74
CA PRO A 1031 33.20 12.94 11.72
C PRO A 1031 33.31 11.67 10.87
N ALA A 1032 34.40 11.54 10.10
CA ALA A 1032 34.72 10.32 9.36
C ALA A 1032 35.87 9.52 9.97
N SER A 1033 36.58 10.08 10.97
CA SER A 1033 37.65 9.44 11.72
C SER A 1033 37.63 9.86 13.19
N SER A 1034 38.22 9.04 14.07
CA SER A 1034 38.25 9.29 15.53
C SER A 1034 39.07 10.52 15.94
N ASP A 1035 40.02 10.93 15.10
CA ASP A 1035 40.84 12.13 15.29
C ASP A 1035 40.20 13.39 14.65
N TYR A 1036 39.05 13.25 14.00
CA TYR A 1036 38.30 14.33 13.34
C TYR A 1036 39.05 15.01 12.16
N ASP A 1037 40.15 14.41 11.68
CA ASP A 1037 40.89 14.91 10.52
C ASP A 1037 40.15 14.62 9.19
N GLN A 1038 39.23 13.65 9.20
CA GLN A 1038 38.36 13.30 8.07
C GLN A 1038 36.91 13.64 8.39
N LEU A 1039 36.14 14.10 7.39
CA LEU A 1039 34.76 14.56 7.55
C LEU A 1039 33.84 14.00 6.47
N TRP A 1040 32.61 13.72 6.85
CA TRP A 1040 31.48 13.47 5.95
C TRP A 1040 30.60 14.71 5.87
N VAL A 1041 30.20 15.06 4.65
CA VAL A 1041 29.23 16.15 4.41
C VAL A 1041 28.15 15.69 3.44
N ALA A 1042 26.95 16.24 3.61
CA ALA A 1042 25.88 16.12 2.64
C ALA A 1042 25.08 17.41 2.49
N GLY A 1043 24.48 17.57 1.31
CA GLY A 1043 23.66 18.71 0.97
C GLY A 1043 23.02 18.58 -0.41
N THR A 1044 22.53 19.70 -0.94
CA THR A 1044 21.93 19.78 -2.27
C THR A 1044 22.79 20.65 -3.18
N SER A 1045 23.10 20.14 -4.37
CA SER A 1045 23.81 20.86 -5.42
C SER A 1045 23.01 22.06 -5.91
N LEU A 1046 23.66 23.22 -6.03
CA LEU A 1046 23.01 24.42 -6.58
C LEU A 1046 22.89 24.39 -8.10
N GLU A 1047 23.63 23.51 -8.79
CA GLU A 1047 23.64 23.43 -10.26
C GLU A 1047 22.42 22.70 -10.82
N ASP A 1048 22.05 21.57 -10.21
CA ASP A 1048 21.04 20.64 -10.73
C ASP A 1048 20.04 20.17 -9.67
N GLY A 1049 20.20 20.56 -8.40
CA GLY A 1049 19.32 20.15 -7.32
C GLY A 1049 19.52 18.71 -6.83
N SER A 1050 20.57 18.02 -7.29
CA SER A 1050 20.90 16.66 -6.87
C SER A 1050 21.44 16.62 -5.43
N VAL A 1051 21.27 15.48 -4.74
CA VAL A 1051 21.86 15.26 -3.42
C VAL A 1051 23.32 14.86 -3.57
N PHE A 1052 24.21 15.53 -2.84
CA PHE A 1052 25.62 15.14 -2.76
C PHE A 1052 25.95 14.59 -1.37
N ILE A 1053 26.77 13.54 -1.34
CA ILE A 1053 27.45 13.03 -0.15
C ILE A 1053 28.94 12.98 -0.49
N MET A 1054 29.77 13.61 0.33
CA MET A 1054 31.20 13.71 0.08
C MET A 1054 32.00 13.42 1.34
N LYS A 1055 33.17 12.79 1.16
CA LYS A 1055 34.17 12.56 2.21
C LYS A 1055 35.38 13.45 1.99
N TYR A 1056 35.82 14.14 3.02
CA TYR A 1056 37.15 14.74 3.09
C TYR A 1056 38.12 13.72 3.69
N ASP A 1057 39.18 13.36 2.96
CA ASP A 1057 40.16 12.35 3.40
C ASP A 1057 41.35 12.92 4.19
N GLY A 1058 41.34 14.23 4.46
CA GLY A 1058 42.47 14.96 5.05
C GLY A 1058 43.21 15.85 4.04
N GLU A 1059 43.06 15.57 2.73
CA GLU A 1059 43.70 16.33 1.65
C GLU A 1059 42.70 16.86 0.60
N LYS A 1060 41.70 16.06 0.22
CA LYS A 1060 40.73 16.39 -0.83
C LYS A 1060 39.34 15.80 -0.59
N TRP A 1061 38.36 16.32 -1.31
CA TRP A 1061 36.99 15.80 -1.30
C TRP A 1061 36.82 14.66 -2.32
N HIS A 1062 36.09 13.63 -1.89
CA HIS A 1062 35.67 12.51 -2.72
C HIS A 1062 34.15 12.43 -2.74
N THR A 1063 33.57 12.44 -3.94
CA THR A 1063 32.12 12.27 -4.13
C THR A 1063 31.75 10.81 -4.08
N VAL A 1064 30.76 10.46 -3.26
CA VAL A 1064 30.23 9.10 -3.16
C VAL A 1064 29.48 8.72 -4.43
N LYS A 1065 29.61 7.46 -4.83
CA LYS A 1065 28.81 6.85 -5.91
C LYS A 1065 28.24 5.50 -5.45
N PRO A 1066 27.07 5.08 -5.96
CA PRO A 1066 26.18 5.81 -6.89
C PRO A 1066 25.59 7.10 -6.29
N ALA A 1067 25.14 8.03 -7.13
CA ALA A 1067 24.44 9.22 -6.63
C ALA A 1067 23.00 8.85 -6.24
N LEU A 1068 22.47 9.49 -5.20
CA LEU A 1068 21.07 9.36 -4.80
C LEU A 1068 20.17 10.31 -5.62
N SER A 1069 18.89 9.98 -5.73
CA SER A 1069 17.90 10.81 -6.42
C SER A 1069 17.78 12.22 -5.80
N SER A 1070 17.34 13.21 -6.57
CA SER A 1070 17.02 14.56 -6.07
C SER A 1070 15.88 14.57 -5.05
N ASP A 1071 15.09 13.50 -5.00
CA ASP A 1071 13.97 13.33 -4.05
C ASP A 1071 14.45 12.84 -2.67
N THR A 1072 15.72 12.46 -2.55
CA THR A 1072 16.33 12.08 -1.27
C THR A 1072 16.44 13.28 -0.34
N ILE A 1073 16.09 13.09 0.93
CA ILE A 1073 16.29 14.04 2.01
C ILE A 1073 17.17 13.36 3.07
N ILE A 1074 18.38 13.87 3.26
CA ILE A 1074 19.29 13.41 4.33
C ILE A 1074 19.14 14.32 5.54
N ARG A 1075 18.79 13.75 6.69
CA ARG A 1075 18.67 14.45 7.97
C ARG A 1075 19.87 14.23 8.89
N SER A 1076 20.49 13.05 8.84
CA SER A 1076 21.70 12.77 9.62
C SER A 1076 22.65 11.80 8.90
N LEU A 1077 23.94 11.90 9.28
CA LEU A 1077 25.02 11.02 8.88
C LEU A 1077 25.76 10.55 10.13
N GLN A 1078 25.94 9.24 10.29
CA GLN A 1078 26.66 8.68 11.43
C GLN A 1078 27.51 7.47 11.00
N VAL A 1079 28.81 7.52 11.29
CA VAL A 1079 29.68 6.34 11.10
C VAL A 1079 29.39 5.34 12.22
N PHE A 1080 29.30 4.06 11.86
CA PHE A 1080 29.22 2.94 12.80
C PHE A 1080 30.35 1.95 12.55
N THR A 1081 30.84 1.33 13.63
CA THR A 1081 31.68 0.15 13.51
C THR A 1081 30.86 -1.10 13.22
N VAL A 1082 31.43 -2.02 12.45
CA VAL A 1082 30.86 -3.36 12.22
C VAL A 1082 31.72 -4.44 12.88
N THR A 1083 31.06 -5.54 13.25
CA THR A 1083 31.69 -6.72 13.88
C THR A 1083 32.39 -7.63 12.86
N GLU A 1084 32.05 -7.53 11.57
CA GLU A 1084 32.66 -8.27 10.46
C GLU A 1084 33.21 -7.31 9.40
N ASP A 1085 34.41 -7.61 8.89
CA ASP A 1085 35.07 -6.78 7.86
C ASP A 1085 34.33 -6.87 6.51
N HIS A 1086 34.07 -5.73 5.86
CA HIS A 1086 33.67 -5.68 4.45
C HIS A 1086 34.88 -5.43 3.51
N GLU A 1087 34.63 -5.40 2.20
CA GLU A 1087 35.68 -5.13 1.21
C GLU A 1087 36.30 -3.73 1.40
N GLN A 1088 37.61 -3.65 1.14
CA GLN A 1088 38.35 -2.39 1.25
C GLN A 1088 37.95 -1.43 0.14
N ASN A 1089 37.72 -0.17 0.48
CA ASN A 1089 37.41 0.89 -0.46
C ASN A 1089 38.06 2.22 -0.03
N GLU A 1090 37.90 3.27 -0.84
CA GLU A 1090 38.50 4.59 -0.58
C GLU A 1090 37.70 5.46 0.41
N PHE A 1091 36.43 5.11 0.66
CA PHE A 1091 35.53 5.90 1.50
C PHE A 1091 35.56 5.46 2.96
N LEU A 1092 35.67 4.17 3.25
CA LEU A 1092 35.49 3.63 4.60
C LEU A 1092 36.54 2.56 4.91
N ASP A 1093 37.02 2.55 6.16
CA ASP A 1093 37.82 1.42 6.66
C ASP A 1093 36.97 0.14 6.66
N LYS A 1094 37.61 -1.04 6.59
CA LYS A 1094 36.92 -2.34 6.51
C LYS A 1094 35.91 -2.63 7.63
N LYS A 1095 36.04 -1.92 8.75
CA LYS A 1095 35.18 -2.05 9.93
C LYS A 1095 34.23 -0.87 10.11
N GLN A 1096 34.02 -0.05 9.09
CA GLN A 1096 33.23 1.18 9.18
C GLN A 1096 32.17 1.22 8.10
N VAL A 1097 30.95 1.54 8.50
CA VAL A 1097 29.88 1.86 7.57
C VAL A 1097 29.31 3.24 7.87
N LEU A 1098 28.80 3.93 6.85
CA LEU A 1098 28.13 5.21 7.02
C LEU A 1098 26.62 4.98 7.04
N MET A 1099 25.96 5.32 8.13
CA MET A 1099 24.50 5.33 8.21
C MET A 1099 23.95 6.70 7.82
N LEU A 1100 22.94 6.68 6.97
CA LEU A 1100 22.15 7.82 6.52
C LEU A 1100 20.74 7.68 7.07
N THR A 1101 20.18 8.77 7.59
CA THR A 1101 18.76 8.80 7.99
C THR A 1101 18.02 9.94 7.29
N GLY A 1102 16.73 9.75 7.04
CA GLY A 1102 15.85 10.75 6.45
C GLY A 1102 14.77 10.10 5.59
N SER A 1103 14.70 10.50 4.32
CA SER A 1103 13.94 9.82 3.26
C SER A 1103 14.94 9.53 2.14
N ILE A 1104 15.42 8.30 2.06
CA ILE A 1104 16.55 7.91 1.20
C ILE A 1104 16.02 7.09 0.03
N ASP A 1105 16.01 7.67 -1.16
CA ASP A 1105 15.64 6.96 -2.40
C ASP A 1105 16.82 6.16 -2.91
N ILE A 1106 16.84 4.87 -2.58
CA ILE A 1106 17.89 3.91 -2.91
C ILE A 1106 17.60 3.32 -4.31
N PRO A 1107 18.56 3.39 -5.25
CA PRO A 1107 18.41 2.76 -6.57
C PRO A 1107 18.00 1.29 -6.48
N ASP A 1108 17.06 0.88 -7.32
CA ASP A 1108 16.51 -0.50 -7.41
C ASP A 1108 15.77 -1.01 -6.15
N PHE A 1109 15.62 -0.20 -5.11
CA PHE A 1109 14.84 -0.53 -3.91
C PHE A 1109 13.65 0.43 -3.71
N GLY A 1110 13.87 1.74 -3.84
CA GLY A 1110 12.92 2.79 -3.51
C GLY A 1110 13.30 3.50 -2.21
N VAL A 1111 12.31 4.08 -1.53
CA VAL A 1111 12.53 4.91 -0.33
C VAL A 1111 12.76 4.03 0.92
N ALA A 1112 13.77 4.40 1.71
CA ALA A 1112 14.02 3.89 3.06
C ALA A 1112 14.29 5.05 4.03
N SER A 1113 13.82 4.92 5.27
CA SER A 1113 14.04 5.93 6.31
C SER A 1113 15.47 5.92 6.87
N ALA A 1114 16.15 4.78 6.80
CA ALA A 1114 17.59 4.68 7.06
C ALA A 1114 18.28 3.73 6.09
N ALA A 1115 19.50 4.09 5.69
CA ALA A 1115 20.33 3.31 4.79
C ALA A 1115 21.78 3.22 5.29
N ILE A 1116 22.44 2.11 5.02
CA ILE A 1116 23.86 1.90 5.30
C ILE A 1116 24.62 1.95 3.98
N PHE A 1117 25.66 2.77 3.94
CA PHE A 1117 26.63 2.81 2.87
C PHE A 1117 27.92 2.11 3.32
N ASN A 1118 28.31 1.05 2.61
CA ASN A 1118 29.51 0.26 2.90
C ASN A 1118 30.75 0.69 2.09
N GLY A 1119 30.65 1.77 1.32
CA GLY A 1119 31.70 2.26 0.43
C GLY A 1119 31.48 1.97 -1.05
N THR A 1120 30.52 1.10 -1.39
CA THR A 1120 30.21 0.74 -2.78
C THR A 1120 28.73 0.80 -3.12
N ALA A 1121 27.85 0.49 -2.17
CA ALA A 1121 26.41 0.46 -2.35
C ALA A 1121 25.68 0.94 -1.10
N TYR A 1122 24.46 1.44 -1.31
CA TYR A 1122 23.51 1.71 -0.24
C TYR A 1122 22.64 0.49 -0.01
N GLN A 1123 22.42 0.15 1.25
CA GLN A 1123 21.55 -0.93 1.68
C GLN A 1123 20.51 -0.36 2.64
N PRO A 1124 19.21 -0.62 2.44
CA PRO A 1124 18.19 -0.22 3.41
C PRO A 1124 18.46 -0.88 4.77
N TYR A 1125 18.19 -0.14 5.85
CA TYR A 1125 18.43 -0.59 7.23
C TYR A 1125 17.18 -0.54 8.09
N ALA A 1126 16.47 0.60 8.07
CA ALA A 1126 15.22 0.76 8.80
C ALA A 1126 14.17 1.35 7.88
N LEU A 1127 12.95 0.84 8.05
CA LEU A 1127 11.77 1.25 7.32
C LEU A 1127 10.74 1.82 8.30
N THR A 1128 10.06 2.89 7.93
CA THR A 1128 9.01 3.49 8.76
C THR A 1128 7.66 3.57 8.06
N MET A 1129 6.62 3.64 8.87
CA MET A 1129 5.22 3.79 8.46
C MET A 1129 4.68 5.06 9.11
N LYS A 1130 3.84 5.80 8.39
CA LYS A 1130 3.07 6.94 8.91
C LYS A 1130 1.63 6.79 8.45
N ALA A 1131 0.67 7.19 9.30
CA ALA A 1131 -0.73 7.22 8.93
C ALA A 1131 -0.94 8.22 7.77
N GLY A 1132 -1.73 7.81 6.76
CA GLY A 1132 -1.94 8.56 5.53
C GLY A 1132 -1.21 7.98 4.32
N ASN A 1133 -0.96 8.81 3.30
CA ASN A 1133 -0.43 8.40 2.00
C ASN A 1133 1.08 8.65 1.82
N SER A 1134 1.82 8.94 2.90
CA SER A 1134 3.27 9.20 2.86
C SER A 1134 4.04 8.25 3.75
N PRO A 1135 5.25 7.79 3.36
CA PRO A 1135 6.15 7.09 4.28
C PRO A 1135 6.57 8.00 5.43
N GLY A 1136 6.97 7.41 6.55
CA GLY A 1136 7.58 8.16 7.66
C GLY A 1136 9.02 8.57 7.36
N THR A 1137 9.67 9.27 8.29
CA THR A 1137 11.10 9.60 8.17
C THR A 1137 11.84 9.46 9.50
N ILE A 1138 13.12 9.07 9.46
CA ILE A 1138 14.00 9.09 10.64
C ILE A 1138 14.83 10.39 10.63
N ALA A 1139 14.65 11.21 11.66
CA ALA A 1139 15.37 12.46 11.83
C ALA A 1139 16.83 12.23 12.25
N GLY A 1140 17.08 11.28 13.14
CA GLY A 1140 18.44 10.96 13.55
C GLY A 1140 18.53 9.81 14.54
N ILE A 1141 19.78 9.45 14.84
CA ILE A 1141 20.14 8.45 15.83
C ILE A 1141 21.10 9.12 16.80
N PHE A 1142 20.86 8.91 18.09
CA PHE A 1142 21.72 9.43 19.16
C PHE A 1142 22.09 8.33 20.13
N SER A 1143 23.30 8.41 20.68
CA SER A 1143 23.84 7.43 21.61
C SER A 1143 24.20 8.07 22.93
N GLN A 1144 24.22 7.28 23.99
CA GLN A 1144 24.70 7.73 25.30
C GLN A 1144 26.19 8.07 25.29
N ARG A 1145 26.99 7.43 24.44
CA ARG A 1145 28.43 7.65 24.33
C ARG A 1145 28.84 7.80 22.87
N ASP A 1146 29.59 8.85 22.56
CA ASP A 1146 30.07 9.17 21.20
C ASP A 1146 31.28 8.32 20.76
N ASN A 1147 31.28 7.02 21.11
CA ASN A 1147 32.38 6.08 20.81
C ASN A 1147 32.11 5.25 19.55
N PHE A 1148 31.83 5.93 18.43
CA PHE A 1148 31.48 5.32 17.14
C PHE A 1148 32.66 4.72 16.36
N PHE A 1149 33.89 4.97 16.80
CA PHE A 1149 35.11 4.48 16.15
C PHE A 1149 35.81 3.41 17.01
N SER A 1150 36.35 2.38 16.36
CA SER A 1150 37.14 1.35 17.04
C SER A 1150 38.63 1.73 17.04
N GLU A 1151 39.17 2.13 18.19
CA GLU A 1151 40.62 2.24 18.36
C GLU A 1151 41.25 0.84 18.40
N GLU A 1152 41.82 0.38 17.28
CA GLU A 1152 42.90 -0.61 17.36
C GLU A 1152 44.20 0.12 17.74
N SER A 1153 44.41 0.32 19.04
CA SER A 1153 45.70 0.78 19.56
C SER A 1153 46.75 -0.31 19.33
N HIS A 1154 47.44 -0.27 18.20
CA HIS A 1154 48.69 -1.00 18.04
C HIS A 1154 49.80 -0.21 18.75
N MET A 1155 50.29 -0.78 19.85
CA MET A 1155 51.45 -0.24 20.55
C MET A 1155 52.63 -0.10 19.55
N PRO A 1156 53.25 1.10 19.40
CA PRO A 1156 54.27 1.32 18.39
C PRO A 1156 55.37 0.27 18.47
N LEU A 1157 55.80 -0.27 17.33
CA LEU A 1157 56.77 -1.38 17.24
C LEU A 1157 58.01 -1.15 18.12
N VAL A 1158 58.42 0.10 18.29
CA VAL A 1158 59.53 0.55 19.14
C VAL A 1158 59.33 0.18 20.61
N PHE A 1159 58.13 0.34 21.17
CA PHE A 1159 57.82 -0.03 22.56
C PHE A 1159 57.78 -1.54 22.75
N VAL A 1160 57.27 -2.29 21.77
CA VAL A 1160 57.30 -3.76 21.79
C VAL A 1160 58.73 -4.28 21.78
N ILE A 1161 59.60 -3.68 20.95
CA ILE A 1161 61.04 -3.99 20.91
C ILE A 1161 61.72 -3.63 22.24
N LEU A 1162 61.40 -2.49 22.85
CA LEU A 1162 61.98 -2.07 24.14
C LEU A 1162 61.57 -2.98 25.30
N ILE A 1163 60.30 -3.38 25.37
CA ILE A 1163 59.80 -4.31 26.39
C ILE A 1163 60.45 -5.70 26.20
N GLY A 1164 60.54 -6.18 24.95
CA GLY A 1164 61.24 -7.43 24.62
C GLY A 1164 62.72 -7.40 25.03
N LEU A 1165 63.42 -6.29 24.77
CA LEU A 1165 64.80 -6.08 25.19
C LEU A 1165 64.94 -6.06 26.74
N ALA A 1166 64.04 -5.38 27.44
CA ALA A 1166 64.06 -5.28 28.89
C ALA A 1166 63.83 -6.65 29.56
N ILE A 1167 62.89 -7.44 29.04
CA ILE A 1167 62.63 -8.81 29.52
C ILE A 1167 63.84 -9.71 29.24
N ALA A 1168 64.44 -9.62 28.05
CA ALA A 1168 65.64 -10.41 27.70
C ALA A 1168 66.83 -10.09 28.62
N LEU A 1169 67.08 -8.81 28.89
CA LEU A 1169 68.12 -8.36 29.83
C LEU A 1169 67.83 -8.82 31.27
N GLY A 1170 66.57 -8.74 31.70
CA GLY A 1170 66.13 -9.22 33.01
C GLY A 1170 66.33 -10.73 33.19
N LEU A 1171 65.98 -11.52 32.17
CA LEU A 1171 66.18 -12.97 32.16
C LEU A 1171 67.67 -13.34 32.14
N MET A 1172 68.50 -12.63 31.37
CA MET A 1172 69.95 -12.81 31.38
C MET A 1172 70.57 -12.51 32.75
N LEU A 1173 70.15 -11.42 33.41
CA LEU A 1173 70.59 -11.09 34.77
C LEU A 1173 70.19 -12.18 35.77
N LEU A 1174 68.95 -12.69 35.68
CA LEU A 1174 68.47 -13.78 36.53
C LEU A 1174 69.23 -15.08 36.30
N LEU A 1175 69.55 -15.43 35.05
CA LEU A 1175 70.37 -16.60 34.73
C LEU A 1175 71.80 -16.47 35.25
N VAL A 1176 72.41 -15.28 35.15
CA VAL A 1176 73.73 -15.00 35.72
C VAL A 1176 73.70 -15.07 37.25
N LEU A 1177 72.69 -14.50 37.89
CA LEU A 1177 72.50 -14.59 39.35
C LEU A 1177 72.29 -16.04 39.80
N ALA A 1178 71.44 -16.79 39.10
CA ALA A 1178 71.25 -18.22 39.36
C ALA A 1178 72.55 -19.01 39.16
N GLY A 1179 73.33 -18.69 38.13
CA GLY A 1179 74.64 -19.27 37.88
C GLY A 1179 75.66 -18.97 38.97
N ILE A 1180 75.71 -17.72 39.47
CA ILE A 1180 76.57 -17.33 40.59
C ILE A 1180 76.12 -18.02 41.88
N ILE A 1181 74.81 -18.10 42.14
CA ILE A 1181 74.27 -18.81 43.30
C ILE A 1181 74.60 -20.30 43.21
N LEU A 1182 74.44 -20.92 42.05
CA LEU A 1182 74.82 -22.32 41.80
C LEU A 1182 76.33 -22.54 41.97
N ASP A 1183 77.19 -21.67 41.44
CA ASP A 1183 78.64 -21.74 41.63
C ASP A 1183 79.03 -21.58 43.11
N ARG A 1184 78.35 -20.71 43.85
CA ARG A 1184 78.58 -20.50 45.28
C ARG A 1184 78.09 -21.68 46.12
N ILE A 1185 76.99 -22.32 45.74
CA ILE A 1185 76.49 -23.56 46.37
C ILE A 1185 77.43 -24.73 46.04
N ARG A 1186 77.93 -24.81 44.80
CA ARG A 1186 78.87 -25.84 44.34
C ARG A 1186 80.22 -25.72 45.05
N LYS A 1187 80.79 -24.51 45.12
CA LYS A 1187 82.02 -24.22 45.89
C LYS A 1187 81.87 -24.47 47.39
N LYS A 1188 80.65 -24.36 47.94
CA LYS A 1188 80.37 -24.71 49.35
C LYS A 1188 80.24 -26.22 49.58
N ARG A 1189 79.94 -27.02 48.55
CA ARG A 1189 79.83 -28.49 48.61
C ARG A 1189 81.10 -29.23 48.22
N GLU A 1190 81.92 -28.70 47.30
CA GLU A 1190 83.03 -29.44 46.71
C GLU A 1190 84.40 -29.19 47.36
N GLY A 1191 84.53 -28.25 48.31
CA GLY A 1191 85.76 -28.06 49.08
C GLY A 1191 86.94 -27.52 48.25
N TYR A 1192 87.82 -26.77 48.91
CA TYR A 1192 88.94 -26.09 48.26
C TYR A 1192 90.01 -27.12 47.84
N ALA A 1193 90.17 -27.37 46.53
CA ALA A 1193 91.28 -28.16 46.00
C ALA A 1193 92.45 -27.23 45.63
N PRO A 1194 93.64 -27.38 46.27
CA PRO A 1194 94.80 -26.54 46.00
C PRO A 1194 95.41 -26.84 44.62
N ALA A 1195 95.94 -25.80 43.98
CA ALA A 1195 96.62 -25.86 42.70
C ALA A 1195 97.86 -26.80 42.75
N PRO A 1196 98.03 -27.73 41.79
CA PRO A 1196 99.27 -28.48 41.66
C PRO A 1196 100.35 -27.58 41.04
N THR A 1197 101.36 -27.30 41.85
CA THR A 1197 102.66 -26.77 41.43
C THR A 1197 103.58 -27.95 41.12
N SER A 1198 103.82 -28.23 39.84
CA SER A 1198 105.06 -28.90 39.44
C SER A 1198 105.39 -28.59 37.98
N MET A 1199 106.65 -28.23 37.80
CA MET A 1199 107.28 -27.60 36.64
C MET A 1199 107.87 -28.70 35.75
N TYR A 1200 107.62 -28.65 34.43
CA TYR A 1200 108.50 -29.31 33.45
C TYR A 1200 108.68 -28.42 32.23
N ASP A 1201 109.91 -27.97 32.09
CA ASP A 1201 110.49 -27.25 30.96
C ASP A 1201 111.04 -28.28 29.95
N ARG A 1202 110.77 -28.08 28.66
CA ARG A 1202 111.70 -28.21 27.50
C ARG A 1202 110.96 -28.44 26.18
N GLY A 1203 111.36 -27.67 25.18
CA GLY A 1203 111.86 -28.27 23.93
C GLY A 1203 110.99 -28.17 22.67
N SER A 1204 111.35 -27.21 21.81
CA SER A 1204 111.40 -27.22 20.33
C SER A 1204 110.68 -28.30 19.49
N GLY A 1205 110.07 -27.84 18.38
CA GLY A 1205 109.90 -28.59 17.12
C GLY A 1205 108.52 -28.36 16.50
N MET A 1206 108.31 -27.41 15.59
CA MET A 1206 108.51 -27.53 14.13
C MET A 1206 108.17 -28.89 13.52
N GLN A 1207 107.02 -28.99 12.83
CA GLN A 1207 106.85 -29.30 11.38
C GLN A 1207 105.34 -29.25 11.07
N ARG A 1208 104.81 -28.33 10.23
CA ARG A 1208 104.75 -28.36 8.74
C ARG A 1208 104.46 -29.77 8.19
N ILE A 1209 103.34 -29.94 7.49
CA ILE A 1209 103.30 -29.80 6.03
C ILE A 1209 101.87 -29.45 5.54
N PRO A 1210 101.79 -28.66 4.46
CA PRO A 1210 100.58 -28.12 3.83
C PRO A 1210 100.29 -28.90 2.51
N PRO A 1211 100.19 -28.27 1.34
CA PRO A 1211 98.99 -27.80 0.67
C PRO A 1211 98.70 -28.60 -0.61
N HIS A 1212 97.45 -29.01 -0.76
CA HIS A 1212 96.76 -29.15 -2.03
C HIS A 1212 95.30 -28.82 -1.65
N GLU A 1213 94.65 -27.73 -2.07
CA GLU A 1213 94.70 -27.12 -3.39
C GLU A 1213 94.84 -28.20 -4.45
N LEU A 1214 93.71 -28.71 -4.91
CA LEU A 1214 93.37 -28.66 -6.32
C LEU A 1214 92.23 -29.64 -6.55
N LEU A 1215 91.05 -29.05 -6.80
CA LEU A 1215 90.01 -29.62 -7.65
C LEU A 1215 89.12 -30.67 -6.98
N GLU A 1216 87.97 -30.24 -6.46
CA GLU A 1216 86.71 -30.84 -6.90
C GLU A 1216 85.51 -29.91 -6.64
N SER A 1217 85.41 -28.89 -7.48
CA SER A 1217 84.09 -28.54 -8.01
C SER A 1217 83.76 -29.58 -9.08
N LEU A 1218 82.81 -30.49 -8.84
CA LEU A 1218 81.94 -31.12 -9.85
C LEU A 1218 81.05 -32.17 -9.17
N GLY A 1219 79.74 -31.93 -9.14
CA GLY A 1219 78.80 -33.02 -8.84
C GLY A 1219 77.42 -32.63 -8.32
N GLN A 1220 76.65 -31.90 -9.12
CA GLN A 1220 75.17 -32.00 -9.27
C GLN A 1220 74.29 -31.69 -8.02
N GLY A 1221 73.21 -30.90 -8.07
CA GLY A 1221 72.48 -30.25 -9.14
C GLY A 1221 71.24 -29.59 -8.53
N ARG A 1222 70.82 -28.44 -9.07
CA ARG A 1222 69.52 -27.82 -8.80
C ARG A 1222 68.49 -28.33 -9.82
N SER A 1223 67.28 -28.59 -9.36
CA SER A 1223 66.00 -28.39 -10.08
C SER A 1223 64.91 -28.50 -9.01
N GLY A 1224 63.96 -27.59 -8.82
CA GLY A 1224 63.38 -26.58 -9.70
C GLY A 1224 61.85 -26.67 -9.53
N ALA A 1225 61.28 -25.59 -9.00
CA ALA A 1225 59.93 -24.98 -9.10
C ALA A 1225 58.76 -25.73 -9.82
N PRO A 1226 57.48 -25.36 -9.59
CA PRO A 1226 57.00 -24.02 -9.97
C PRO A 1226 55.96 -23.37 -9.03
N ARG A 1227 55.77 -22.06 -9.23
CA ARG A 1227 54.51 -21.36 -8.98
C ARG A 1227 53.52 -21.71 -10.09
N VAL A 1228 52.23 -21.77 -9.78
CA VAL A 1228 51.25 -20.76 -10.22
C VAL A 1228 50.44 -20.39 -8.99
#